data_AF-A0AAW2ZCN4-F1
#
_entry.id   AF-A0AAW2ZCN4-F1
#
_cell.length_a   1.000
_cell.length_b   1.000
_cell.length_c   1.000
_cell.angle_alpha   90.00
_cell.angle_beta   90.00
_cell.angle_gamma   90.00
#
_symmetry.space_group_name_H-M   'P 1'
#
loop_
_entity.id
_entity.type
_entity.pdbx_description
1 polymer ?
#
loop_
_entity_poly.entity_id
_entity_poly.type
_entity_poly.pdbx_seq_one_letter_code
_entity_poly.pdbx_strand_id
1 'polypeptide(L)'
;MSMQQREDEKNYQQLLSMLSRVNRFLHSKFKELWANKQKKSWENGKHGNILLKLLKASTSGIEGFQEIVINKGVVEDWDLSLMVKIMNYYKYKTKDMSKLRELRNSMMHNSKQSVDTQTFTNYHSDLVTIAGNLGCGIEVTASDPQIIQAAKDIEERATKVLNKNPLKAIDVLTEATHLPRLPEEHLANIYLIRCSVHLRLVRSKQNVEYHKKQAISDAESAKKYLPLWSKPYSLLAEVYDAVDDLENAILQAEELCIMDNNSEESTESLYQLRLKMFRRDTTPVQAKNMHDILDDHSEQYNVPMSNLQGMGSHMLDMLKKMDPLLSTVWEAHSYRDGRDIMNKPIKRDQVKAADLYEQAANKGQPEAMFNYGQCLYNGRGRESNIREGLKWYEKAAACSIKNQFSKFGVKTAGVVEAQYAIGNHYNVICRNPQAAIPWYEKAIKNGNGQSANNLGRLYMLGDHVPVNNDKAKQYFKLAYQYGDPLGAYNMVAICCKLYEIKDAKMWNQRLIEAGHVHLDQSQLISKIVPLEDVGDIKDLIVKLEHLMMPQTFEHSTPDLLYDIQSHAEYAERGSVTAKVILQAIHEVLLASMLFDQENTLENHLKFVHHYSEAIHLEGLIGFGAEKSRAIPIVTNVLNYTNKELAIDPTNEKALDQDKRARTCWIILNMEPTQALLSYATKSIKQHKDCLWFYMIRGCINKSNNLQGHDAAVRDFEHVISSTKTPDRLSISCIHLKAKALYNLNQSDKSIEAYKAFLACAEKDDRHAPVSYYKIAENMFLKQCKPMDKVNMQSLLNNSSFKGFKISQEMKHYYQLGINAEKVQLPCFVSKCQQERFLLDAIIKTSDNQSPLKPLSSPPATGSTVQKKIEDVWRNRILHAHRKLISEVEYSSQFQRGKSMMTTVIPKLKQEFKNMIGLKEIFFADMDPTIDKIYEQNIIELTNIDEICTKFESLKLIVEDKKGDVHKLSIYNLNEQNPKGMFVKGFKFSIISPYMRLPNDGVPQIRVDDPATLIFSPKIEQDICSFCATPNSKLRCKKCKARYCGSVCQMHDWKEAGHKFLCINK
;
A
#
# COMPACT_ATOMS: atom_id res chain seq x y z
N MET A 1 -1.87 -2.36 -21.47
CA MET A 1 -1.02 -3.40 -22.08
C MET A 1 -1.41 -3.55 -23.54
N SER A 2 -0.46 -3.47 -24.46
CA SER A 2 -0.71 -3.65 -25.89
C SER A 2 -1.09 -5.12 -26.19
N MET A 3 -1.76 -5.39 -27.33
CA MET A 3 -2.05 -6.78 -27.74
C MET A 3 -0.77 -7.61 -27.87
N GLN A 4 0.31 -7.01 -28.38
CA GLN A 4 1.62 -7.67 -28.49
C GLN A 4 2.18 -8.07 -27.14
N GLN A 5 2.07 -7.19 -26.13
CA GLN A 5 2.58 -7.47 -24.79
C GLN A 5 1.81 -8.60 -24.11
N ARG A 6 0.50 -8.74 -24.36
CA ARG A 6 -0.29 -9.88 -23.87
C ARG A 6 0.10 -11.20 -24.55
N GLU A 7 0.41 -11.16 -25.84
CA GLU A 7 0.86 -12.35 -26.57
C GLU A 7 2.26 -12.79 -26.13
N ASP A 8 3.17 -11.84 -25.88
CA ASP A 8 4.51 -12.13 -25.38
C ASP A 8 4.49 -12.72 -23.96
N GLU A 9 3.60 -12.25 -23.09
CA GLU A 9 3.38 -12.86 -21.76
C GLU A 9 2.77 -14.26 -21.86
N LYS A 10 1.81 -14.47 -22.76
CA LYS A 10 1.21 -15.78 -23.02
C LYS A 10 2.24 -16.80 -23.51
N ASN A 11 3.15 -16.40 -24.40
CA ASN A 11 4.27 -17.23 -24.85
C ASN A 11 5.17 -17.67 -23.69
N TYR A 12 5.48 -16.76 -22.76
CA TYR A 12 6.28 -17.08 -21.58
C TYR A 12 5.58 -18.09 -20.66
N GLN A 13 4.27 -17.91 -20.43
CA GLN A 13 3.46 -18.84 -19.61
C GLN A 13 3.38 -20.24 -20.23
N GLN A 14 3.26 -20.35 -21.55
CA GLN A 14 3.27 -21.65 -22.24
C GLN A 14 4.60 -22.40 -22.03
N LEU A 15 5.74 -21.72 -22.15
CA LEU A 15 7.05 -22.34 -21.91
C LEU A 15 7.22 -22.76 -20.44
N LEU A 16 6.71 -21.98 -19.48
CA LEU A 16 6.72 -22.34 -18.06
C LEU A 16 5.88 -23.60 -17.76
N SER A 17 4.69 -23.71 -18.36
CA SER A 17 3.85 -24.91 -18.25
C SER A 17 4.57 -26.15 -18.79
N MET A 18 5.27 -26.03 -19.93
CA MET A 18 6.06 -27.11 -20.50
C MET A 18 7.23 -27.52 -19.57
N LEU A 19 7.96 -26.56 -18.98
CA LEU A 19 9.02 -26.86 -18.00
C LEU A 19 8.47 -27.57 -16.76
N SER A 20 7.27 -27.18 -16.29
CA SER A 20 6.59 -27.86 -15.17
C SER A 20 6.22 -29.30 -15.50
N ARG A 21 5.78 -29.58 -16.74
CA ARG A 21 5.55 -30.96 -17.24
C ARG A 21 6.83 -31.78 -17.26
N VAL A 22 7.94 -31.22 -17.74
CA VAL A 22 9.26 -31.89 -17.65
C VAL A 22 9.61 -32.18 -16.20
N ASN A 23 9.44 -31.23 -15.28
CA ASN A 23 9.77 -31.43 -13.86
C ASN A 23 8.96 -32.57 -13.22
N ARG A 24 7.64 -32.61 -13.45
CA ARG A 24 6.77 -33.71 -12.98
C ARG A 24 7.18 -35.07 -13.55
N PHE A 25 7.58 -35.11 -14.82
CA PHE A 25 8.13 -36.33 -15.41
C PHE A 25 9.43 -36.76 -14.70
N LEU A 26 10.33 -35.82 -14.41
CA LEU A 26 11.56 -36.11 -13.68
C LEU A 26 11.31 -36.58 -12.25
N HIS A 27 10.28 -36.08 -11.58
CA HIS A 27 9.85 -36.60 -10.27
C HIS A 27 9.47 -38.08 -10.36
N SER A 28 8.65 -38.46 -11.35
CA SER A 28 8.27 -39.86 -11.59
C SER A 28 9.50 -40.72 -11.92
N LYS A 29 10.36 -40.22 -12.82
CA LYS A 29 11.58 -40.92 -13.22
C LYS A 29 12.58 -41.10 -12.07
N PHE A 30 12.68 -40.11 -11.18
CA PHE A 30 13.46 -40.22 -9.96
C PHE A 30 12.96 -41.37 -9.07
N LYS A 31 11.64 -41.49 -8.85
CA LYS A 31 11.07 -42.57 -8.02
C LYS A 31 11.42 -43.95 -8.59
N GLU A 32 11.42 -44.11 -9.91
CA GLU A 32 11.88 -45.34 -10.59
C GLU A 32 13.39 -45.59 -10.38
N LEU A 33 14.23 -44.58 -10.60
CA LEU A 33 15.69 -44.70 -10.41
C LEU A 33 16.06 -44.97 -8.95
N TRP A 34 15.34 -44.38 -8.01
CA TRP A 34 15.46 -44.65 -6.58
C TRP A 34 15.13 -46.11 -6.27
N ALA A 35 13.99 -46.61 -6.75
CA ALA A 35 13.57 -47.99 -6.55
C ALA A 35 14.62 -48.98 -7.08
N ASN A 36 15.18 -48.71 -8.25
CA ASN A 36 16.20 -49.56 -8.86
C ASN A 36 17.54 -49.53 -8.08
N LYS A 37 17.98 -48.36 -7.61
CA LYS A 37 19.29 -48.20 -6.96
C LYS A 37 19.27 -48.60 -5.48
N GLN A 38 18.18 -48.31 -4.77
CA GLN A 38 18.03 -48.55 -3.33
C GLN A 38 17.26 -49.82 -2.99
N LYS A 39 16.72 -50.52 -4.02
CA LYS A 39 15.85 -51.69 -3.89
C LYS A 39 14.63 -51.47 -2.97
N LYS A 40 14.14 -50.22 -2.89
CA LYS A 40 13.00 -49.80 -2.06
C LYS A 40 12.20 -48.70 -2.76
N SER A 41 10.88 -48.74 -2.67
CA SER A 41 10.01 -47.66 -3.18
C SER A 41 10.25 -46.34 -2.43
N TRP A 42 10.05 -45.22 -3.11
CA TRP A 42 10.12 -43.90 -2.48
C TRP A 42 8.83 -43.60 -1.72
N GLU A 43 8.95 -43.26 -0.44
CA GLU A 43 7.87 -42.72 0.39
C GLU A 43 8.20 -41.29 0.82
N ASN A 44 7.27 -40.37 0.54
CA ASN A 44 7.40 -38.97 0.94
C ASN A 44 7.49 -38.82 2.46
N GLY A 45 8.28 -37.86 2.95
CA GLY A 45 8.45 -37.62 4.39
C GLY A 45 9.45 -38.54 5.11
N LYS A 46 9.82 -39.68 4.52
CA LYS A 46 10.65 -40.70 5.22
C LYS A 46 12.07 -40.83 4.67
N HIS A 47 12.24 -40.74 3.36
CA HIS A 47 13.50 -41.07 2.69
C HIS A 47 14.40 -39.85 2.40
N GLY A 48 13.92 -38.63 2.69
CA GLY A 48 14.63 -37.38 2.43
C GLY A 48 16.02 -37.29 3.07
N ASN A 49 16.11 -37.64 4.36
CA ASN A 49 17.37 -37.71 5.10
C ASN A 49 18.40 -38.66 4.48
N ILE A 50 17.95 -39.79 3.94
CA ILE A 50 18.82 -40.82 3.34
C ILE A 50 19.38 -40.31 2.02
N LEU A 51 18.52 -39.74 1.16
CA LEU A 51 18.94 -39.12 -0.08
C LEU A 51 19.90 -37.96 0.15
N LEU A 52 19.64 -37.10 1.15
CA LEU A 52 20.52 -35.99 1.49
C LEU A 52 21.94 -36.46 1.87
N LYS A 53 22.05 -37.52 2.68
CA LYS A 53 23.35 -38.12 3.02
C LYS A 53 24.08 -38.66 1.79
N LEU A 54 23.36 -39.33 0.88
CA LEU A 54 23.93 -39.89 -0.35
C LEU A 54 24.43 -38.80 -1.31
N LEU A 55 23.69 -37.69 -1.43
CA LEU A 55 24.07 -36.58 -2.29
C LEU A 55 25.23 -35.76 -1.69
N LYS A 56 25.28 -35.57 -0.37
CA LYS A 56 26.42 -34.94 0.32
C LYS A 56 27.72 -35.74 0.19
N ALA A 57 27.62 -37.06 0.08
CA ALA A 57 28.76 -37.94 -0.19
C ALA A 57 29.24 -37.90 -1.66
N SER A 58 28.56 -37.15 -2.52
CA SER A 58 28.91 -36.99 -3.94
C SER A 58 29.33 -35.54 -4.25
N THR A 59 30.06 -35.32 -5.34
CA THR A 59 30.60 -34.01 -5.74
C THR A 59 29.54 -32.99 -6.21
N SER A 60 28.24 -33.27 -6.04
CA SER A 60 27.15 -32.36 -6.40
C SER A 60 26.85 -31.39 -5.26
N GLY A 61 27.40 -30.17 -5.30
CA GLY A 61 27.12 -29.14 -4.30
C GLY A 61 25.62 -28.88 -4.09
N ILE A 62 25.13 -29.14 -2.88
CA ILE A 62 23.78 -28.82 -2.40
C ILE A 62 23.85 -27.57 -1.53
N GLU A 63 22.94 -26.62 -1.75
CA GLU A 63 22.87 -25.37 -0.98
C GLU A 63 22.01 -25.55 0.28
N GLY A 64 22.24 -24.75 1.33
CA GLY A 64 21.63 -24.95 2.65
C GLY A 64 20.09 -25.01 2.67
N PHE A 65 19.41 -24.23 1.83
CA PHE A 65 17.94 -24.30 1.72
C PHE A 65 17.45 -25.56 0.99
N GLN A 66 18.23 -26.06 0.01
CA GLN A 66 17.93 -27.30 -0.70
C GLN A 66 18.04 -28.50 0.26
N GLU A 67 18.94 -28.44 1.23
CA GLU A 67 19.04 -29.48 2.26
C GLU A 67 17.73 -29.63 3.06
N ILE A 68 17.12 -28.52 3.46
CA ILE A 68 15.85 -28.51 4.20
C ILE A 68 14.74 -29.16 3.38
N VAL A 69 14.65 -28.81 2.09
CA VAL A 69 13.61 -29.31 1.18
C VAL A 69 13.82 -30.79 0.84
N ILE A 70 15.06 -31.23 0.62
CA ILE A 70 15.38 -32.65 0.44
C ILE A 70 15.07 -33.43 1.73
N ASN A 71 15.38 -32.86 2.90
CA ASN A 71 15.18 -33.51 4.20
C ASN A 71 13.70 -33.79 4.49
N LYS A 72 12.81 -32.83 4.15
CA LYS A 72 11.35 -33.05 4.17
C LYS A 72 10.92 -34.25 3.32
N GLY A 73 11.68 -34.60 2.29
CA GLY A 73 11.49 -35.82 1.51
C GLY A 73 10.20 -35.85 0.69
N VAL A 74 9.54 -34.71 0.46
CA VAL A 74 8.36 -34.61 -0.41
C VAL A 74 8.85 -34.26 -1.80
N VAL A 75 8.74 -35.19 -2.76
CA VAL A 75 9.32 -35.03 -4.11
C VAL A 75 8.66 -33.91 -4.89
N GLU A 76 7.36 -33.70 -4.64
CA GLU A 76 6.54 -32.70 -5.31
C GLU A 76 6.99 -31.26 -4.97
N ASP A 77 7.66 -31.07 -3.83
CA ASP A 77 8.23 -29.78 -3.41
C ASP A 77 9.56 -29.46 -4.12
N TRP A 78 10.09 -30.38 -4.92
CA TRP A 78 11.41 -30.24 -5.52
C TRP A 78 11.36 -29.49 -6.85
N ASP A 79 12.05 -28.36 -6.92
CA ASP A 79 12.14 -27.54 -8.12
C ASP A 79 13.05 -28.17 -9.20
N LEU A 80 12.95 -27.67 -10.43
CA LEU A 80 13.69 -28.22 -11.56
C LEU A 80 15.21 -28.11 -11.40
N SER A 81 15.69 -27.07 -10.70
CA SER A 81 17.12 -26.86 -10.43
C SER A 81 17.68 -27.96 -9.54
N LEU A 82 16.97 -28.26 -8.44
CA LEU A 82 17.27 -29.38 -7.58
C LEU A 82 17.16 -30.71 -8.34
N MET A 83 16.17 -30.85 -9.21
CA MET A 83 15.97 -32.09 -9.98
C MET A 83 17.05 -32.38 -10.99
N VAL A 84 17.58 -31.37 -11.66
CA VAL A 84 18.78 -31.54 -12.48
C VAL A 84 19.96 -32.06 -11.65
N LYS A 85 20.19 -31.53 -10.43
CA LYS A 85 21.27 -32.00 -9.54
C LYS A 85 21.07 -33.47 -9.13
N ILE A 86 19.85 -33.83 -8.71
CA ILE A 86 19.53 -35.21 -8.29
C ILE A 86 19.65 -36.17 -9.48
N MET A 87 19.07 -35.86 -10.63
CA MET A 87 19.13 -36.73 -11.81
C MET A 87 20.56 -36.91 -12.32
N ASN A 88 21.42 -35.88 -12.20
CA ASN A 88 22.85 -35.98 -12.51
C ASN A 88 23.60 -36.93 -11.57
N TYR A 89 23.26 -36.96 -10.28
CA TYR A 89 23.80 -37.97 -9.34
C TYR A 89 23.45 -39.40 -9.76
N TYR A 90 22.24 -39.61 -10.31
CA TYR A 90 21.83 -40.89 -10.90
C TYR A 90 22.40 -41.13 -12.31
N LYS A 91 23.22 -40.22 -12.83
CA LYS A 91 23.79 -40.27 -14.20
C LYS A 91 22.74 -40.39 -15.30
N TYR A 92 21.52 -39.89 -15.06
CA TYR A 92 20.43 -39.97 -16.02
C TYR A 92 20.53 -38.85 -17.05
N LYS A 93 20.89 -39.20 -18.30
CA LYS A 93 20.92 -38.31 -19.47
C LYS A 93 21.54 -36.94 -19.16
N THR A 94 22.72 -36.95 -18.56
CA THR A 94 23.38 -35.77 -17.96
C THR A 94 23.61 -34.62 -18.95
N LYS A 95 23.84 -34.92 -20.23
CA LYS A 95 23.98 -33.92 -21.29
C LYS A 95 22.68 -33.13 -21.51
N ASP A 96 21.54 -33.82 -21.57
CA ASP A 96 20.23 -33.19 -21.73
C ASP A 96 19.80 -32.46 -20.44
N MET A 97 20.20 -32.94 -19.26
CA MET A 97 19.99 -32.25 -17.97
C MET A 97 20.73 -30.92 -17.89
N SER A 98 21.97 -30.86 -18.38
CA SER A 98 22.74 -29.60 -18.45
C SER A 98 22.07 -28.60 -19.40
N LYS A 99 21.64 -29.05 -20.58
CA LYS A 99 20.89 -28.22 -21.55
C LYS A 99 19.56 -27.73 -20.99
N LEU A 100 18.82 -28.59 -20.27
CA LEU A 100 17.56 -28.23 -19.63
C LEU A 100 17.77 -27.13 -18.57
N ARG A 101 18.86 -27.22 -17.79
CA ARG A 101 19.25 -26.21 -16.81
C ARG A 101 19.58 -24.88 -17.47
N GLU A 102 20.36 -24.92 -18.55
CA GLU A 102 20.72 -23.72 -19.32
C GLU A 102 19.48 -23.05 -19.91
N LEU A 103 18.59 -23.81 -20.55
CA LEU A 103 17.34 -23.29 -21.10
C LEU A 103 16.45 -22.67 -20.01
N ARG A 104 16.26 -23.38 -18.88
CA ARG A 104 15.53 -22.84 -17.73
C ARG A 104 16.16 -21.55 -17.21
N ASN A 105 17.48 -21.49 -17.08
CA ASN A 105 18.14 -20.29 -16.58
C ASN A 105 17.98 -19.12 -17.56
N SER A 106 18.13 -19.35 -18.86
CA SER A 106 17.88 -18.35 -19.90
C SER A 106 16.45 -17.79 -19.84
N MET A 107 15.45 -18.65 -19.58
CA MET A 107 14.07 -18.21 -19.38
C MET A 107 13.84 -17.47 -18.06
N MET A 108 14.41 -17.95 -16.95
CA MET A 108 14.16 -17.39 -15.61
C MET A 108 14.96 -16.12 -15.33
N HIS A 109 16.02 -15.85 -16.09
CA HIS A 109 16.73 -14.56 -16.07
C HIS A 109 16.05 -13.47 -16.92
N ASN A 110 14.94 -13.78 -17.58
CA ASN A 110 14.11 -12.77 -18.23
C ASN A 110 13.29 -11.99 -17.20
N SER A 111 13.77 -10.80 -16.83
CA SER A 111 13.15 -9.89 -15.87
C SER A 111 11.74 -9.39 -16.25
N LYS A 112 11.33 -9.55 -17.51
CA LYS A 112 10.05 -9.06 -18.02
C LYS A 112 8.92 -10.09 -17.97
N GLN A 113 9.23 -11.37 -17.70
CA GLN A 113 8.26 -12.48 -17.75
C GLN A 113 7.41 -12.50 -19.05
N SER A 114 8.01 -12.06 -20.17
CA SER A 114 7.40 -11.98 -21.49
C SER A 114 8.44 -12.39 -22.54
N VAL A 115 8.03 -13.15 -23.56
CA VAL A 115 8.92 -13.67 -24.59
C VAL A 115 8.30 -13.40 -25.96
N ASP A 116 9.03 -12.69 -26.81
CA ASP A 116 8.61 -12.42 -28.18
C ASP A 116 8.46 -13.71 -28.99
N THR A 117 7.69 -13.67 -30.07
CA THR A 117 7.36 -14.85 -30.89
C THR A 117 8.59 -15.60 -31.42
N GLN A 118 9.67 -14.89 -31.76
CA GLN A 118 10.89 -15.52 -32.30
C GLN A 118 11.64 -16.27 -31.20
N THR A 119 11.84 -15.63 -30.06
CA THR A 119 12.49 -16.23 -28.89
C THR A 119 11.64 -17.40 -28.36
N PHE A 120 10.31 -17.28 -28.37
CA PHE A 120 9.39 -18.35 -28.01
C PHE A 120 9.58 -19.57 -28.89
N THR A 121 9.61 -19.39 -30.21
CA THR A 121 9.79 -20.47 -31.18
C THR A 121 11.10 -21.23 -30.94
N ASN A 122 12.19 -20.49 -30.66
CA ASN A 122 13.49 -21.07 -30.37
C ASN A 122 13.48 -21.90 -29.07
N TYR A 123 13.02 -21.31 -27.96
CA TYR A 123 12.96 -21.99 -26.67
C TYR A 123 11.99 -23.16 -26.67
N HIS A 124 10.86 -23.04 -27.36
CA HIS A 124 9.91 -24.12 -27.54
C HIS A 124 10.54 -25.31 -28.28
N SER A 125 11.23 -25.05 -29.39
CA SER A 125 11.93 -26.09 -30.17
C SER A 125 13.01 -26.81 -29.35
N ASP A 126 13.82 -26.05 -28.62
CA ASP A 126 14.86 -26.58 -27.74
C ASP A 126 14.25 -27.44 -26.62
N LEU A 127 13.16 -26.95 -25.99
CA LEU A 127 12.49 -27.66 -24.91
C LEU A 127 11.85 -28.96 -25.38
N VAL A 128 11.20 -28.96 -26.56
CA VAL A 128 10.62 -30.16 -27.17
C VAL A 128 11.70 -31.20 -27.46
N THR A 129 12.83 -30.76 -28.03
CA THR A 129 13.96 -31.64 -28.34
C THR A 129 14.56 -32.25 -27.07
N ILE A 130 14.81 -31.42 -26.05
CA ILE A 130 15.34 -31.87 -24.75
C ILE A 130 14.35 -32.84 -24.08
N ALA A 131 13.05 -32.51 -24.05
CA ALA A 131 12.03 -33.36 -23.45
C ALA A 131 11.89 -34.71 -24.17
N GLY A 132 11.91 -34.71 -25.51
CA GLY A 132 11.92 -35.91 -26.32
C GLY A 132 13.14 -36.78 -26.03
N ASN A 133 14.33 -36.18 -25.97
CA ASN A 133 15.56 -36.88 -25.59
C ASN A 133 15.48 -37.46 -24.18
N LEU A 134 14.82 -36.78 -23.24
CA LEU A 134 14.58 -37.29 -21.88
C LEU A 134 13.55 -38.43 -21.86
N GLY A 135 12.72 -38.60 -22.89
CA GLY A 135 11.62 -39.56 -22.93
C GLY A 135 10.33 -39.01 -22.30
N CYS A 136 10.24 -37.69 -22.14
CA CYS A 136 9.03 -36.98 -21.77
C CYS A 136 8.26 -36.65 -23.05
N GLY A 137 7.09 -37.28 -23.25
CA GLY A 137 6.19 -36.99 -24.36
C GLY A 137 5.56 -35.61 -24.20
N ILE A 138 6.26 -34.56 -24.64
CA ILE A 138 5.67 -33.24 -24.86
C ILE A 138 5.29 -33.18 -26.33
N GLU A 139 4.18 -33.83 -26.68
CA GLU A 139 3.57 -33.57 -27.99
C GLU A 139 3.17 -32.10 -28.09
N VAL A 140 3.43 -31.54 -29.27
CA VAL A 140 2.91 -30.27 -29.73
C VAL A 140 1.39 -30.34 -29.64
N THR A 141 0.80 -29.74 -28.62
CA THR A 141 -0.55 -29.18 -28.79
C THR A 141 -0.34 -27.73 -29.20
N ALA A 142 -0.18 -27.51 -30.52
CA ALA A 142 -1.02 -26.50 -31.11
C ALA A 142 -2.41 -26.91 -30.65
N SER A 143 -2.99 -26.14 -29.72
CA SER A 143 -4.31 -26.42 -29.17
C SER A 143 -5.22 -26.70 -30.35
N ASP A 144 -5.65 -27.97 -30.49
CA ASP A 144 -6.56 -28.35 -31.55
C ASP A 144 -7.80 -27.47 -31.37
N PRO A 145 -8.10 -26.56 -32.31
CA PRO A 145 -9.25 -25.68 -32.18
C PRO A 145 -10.53 -26.48 -31.96
N GLN A 146 -10.58 -27.72 -32.44
CA GLN A 146 -11.71 -28.63 -32.23
C GLN A 146 -11.81 -29.13 -30.78
N ILE A 147 -10.70 -29.37 -30.09
CA ILE A 147 -10.70 -29.81 -28.68
C ILE A 147 -11.00 -28.64 -27.73
N ILE A 148 -10.46 -27.44 -28.01
CA ILE A 148 -10.83 -26.23 -27.24
C ILE A 148 -12.30 -25.88 -27.49
N GLN A 149 -12.77 -25.97 -28.74
CA GLN A 149 -14.17 -25.73 -29.04
C GLN A 149 -15.06 -26.79 -28.39
N ALA A 150 -14.67 -28.07 -28.41
CA ALA A 150 -15.41 -29.13 -27.71
C ALA A 150 -15.45 -28.89 -26.19
N ALA A 151 -14.36 -28.43 -25.57
CA ALA A 151 -14.33 -28.08 -24.15
C ALA A 151 -15.28 -26.90 -23.84
N LYS A 152 -15.24 -25.83 -24.65
CA LYS A 152 -16.16 -24.69 -24.53
C LYS A 152 -17.62 -25.08 -24.76
N ASP A 153 -17.88 -25.93 -25.75
CA ASP A 153 -19.22 -26.45 -26.04
C ASP A 153 -19.75 -27.32 -24.90
N ILE A 154 -18.87 -28.06 -24.21
CA ILE A 154 -19.24 -28.83 -23.00
C ILE A 154 -19.50 -27.90 -21.82
N GLU A 155 -18.63 -26.91 -21.56
CA GLU A 155 -18.82 -25.89 -20.52
C GLU A 155 -20.15 -25.13 -20.73
N GLU A 156 -20.46 -24.74 -21.96
CA GLU A 156 -21.70 -24.02 -22.32
C GLU A 156 -22.93 -24.93 -22.19
N ARG A 157 -22.85 -26.19 -22.64
CA ARG A 157 -23.93 -27.18 -22.45
C ARG A 157 -24.18 -27.47 -20.98
N ALA A 158 -23.12 -27.67 -20.20
CA ALA A 158 -23.22 -27.90 -18.75
C ALA A 158 -23.89 -26.71 -18.06
N THR A 159 -23.51 -25.47 -18.41
CA THR A 159 -24.09 -24.25 -17.86
C THR A 159 -25.58 -24.08 -18.25
N LYS A 160 -25.97 -24.43 -19.48
CA LYS A 160 -27.38 -24.42 -19.92
C LYS A 160 -28.24 -25.47 -19.22
N VAL A 161 -27.67 -26.65 -18.92
CA VAL A 161 -28.36 -27.75 -18.25
C VAL A 161 -28.40 -27.55 -16.73
N LEU A 162 -27.40 -26.87 -16.15
CA LEU A 162 -27.23 -26.64 -14.72
C LEU A 162 -28.50 -26.14 -14.02
N ASN A 163 -29.19 -25.19 -14.64
CA ASN A 163 -30.41 -24.58 -14.07
C ASN A 163 -31.66 -25.44 -14.24
N LYS A 164 -31.64 -26.47 -15.11
CA LYS A 164 -32.78 -27.37 -15.36
C LYS A 164 -32.64 -28.72 -14.65
N ASN A 165 -31.43 -29.28 -14.63
CA ASN A 165 -31.14 -30.56 -13.98
C ASN A 165 -29.67 -30.64 -13.53
N PRO A 166 -29.37 -30.44 -12.23
CA PRO A 166 -28.01 -30.43 -11.70
C PRO A 166 -27.28 -31.77 -11.85
N LEU A 167 -27.99 -32.90 -11.70
CA LEU A 167 -27.40 -34.24 -11.84
C LEU A 167 -26.95 -34.51 -13.28
N LYS A 168 -27.78 -34.11 -14.25
CA LYS A 168 -27.42 -34.24 -15.67
C LYS A 168 -26.26 -33.32 -16.08
N ALA A 169 -26.10 -32.18 -15.40
CA ALA A 169 -24.93 -31.31 -15.59
C ALA A 169 -23.64 -31.97 -15.07
N ILE A 170 -23.70 -32.71 -13.95
CA ILE A 170 -22.57 -33.48 -13.42
C ILE A 170 -22.14 -34.57 -14.41
N ASP A 171 -23.09 -35.29 -15.02
CA ASP A 171 -22.78 -36.32 -16.01
C ASP A 171 -22.00 -35.74 -17.21
N VAL A 172 -22.49 -34.61 -17.74
CA VAL A 172 -21.86 -33.88 -18.86
C VAL A 172 -20.46 -33.36 -18.50
N LEU A 173 -20.28 -32.81 -17.30
CA LEU A 173 -18.98 -32.32 -16.82
C LEU A 173 -18.01 -33.48 -16.55
N THR A 174 -18.50 -34.64 -16.13
CA THR A 174 -17.69 -35.83 -15.87
C THR A 174 -17.17 -36.43 -17.17
N GLU A 175 -18.00 -36.48 -18.22
CA GLU A 175 -17.57 -36.86 -19.57
C GLU A 175 -16.43 -35.94 -20.07
N ALA A 176 -16.50 -34.65 -19.74
CA ALA A 176 -15.48 -33.66 -20.05
C ALA A 176 -14.12 -33.95 -19.38
N THR A 177 -14.11 -34.51 -18.17
CA THR A 177 -12.87 -34.83 -17.44
C THR A 177 -12.09 -35.99 -18.06
N HIS A 178 -12.72 -36.77 -18.94
CA HIS A 178 -12.11 -37.93 -19.62
C HIS A 178 -11.60 -37.64 -21.03
N LEU A 179 -11.79 -36.41 -21.52
CA LEU A 179 -11.32 -36.03 -22.85
C LEU A 179 -9.78 -35.95 -22.89
N PRO A 180 -9.12 -36.61 -23.86
CA PRO A 180 -7.67 -36.62 -23.97
C PRO A 180 -7.13 -35.24 -24.39
N ARG A 181 -5.97 -34.85 -23.84
CA ARG A 181 -5.20 -33.65 -24.22
C ARG A 181 -5.88 -32.29 -23.93
N LEU A 182 -6.79 -32.19 -22.95
CA LEU A 182 -7.32 -30.89 -22.52
C LEU A 182 -6.26 -29.99 -21.84
N PRO A 183 -6.26 -28.67 -22.11
CA PRO A 183 -5.45 -27.71 -21.37
C PRO A 183 -5.80 -27.69 -19.87
N GLU A 184 -4.79 -27.52 -19.01
CA GLU A 184 -4.95 -27.54 -17.54
C GLU A 184 -5.93 -26.45 -17.04
N GLU A 185 -6.02 -25.31 -17.73
CA GLU A 185 -6.95 -24.22 -17.41
C GLU A 185 -8.43 -24.63 -17.60
N HIS A 186 -8.76 -25.27 -18.72
CA HIS A 186 -10.10 -25.78 -18.98
C HIS A 186 -10.45 -26.94 -18.05
N LEU A 187 -9.48 -27.80 -17.75
CA LEU A 187 -9.68 -28.90 -16.81
C LEU A 187 -9.96 -28.38 -15.39
N ALA A 188 -9.20 -27.38 -14.92
CA ALA A 188 -9.46 -26.72 -13.64
C ALA A 188 -10.84 -26.04 -13.61
N ASN A 189 -11.24 -25.39 -14.71
CA ASN A 189 -12.57 -24.78 -14.85
C ASN A 189 -13.70 -25.83 -14.77
N ILE A 190 -13.56 -26.96 -15.45
CA ILE A 190 -14.53 -28.06 -15.42
C ILE A 190 -14.71 -28.58 -13.98
N TYR A 191 -13.61 -28.79 -13.26
CA TYR A 191 -13.65 -29.19 -11.85
C TYR A 191 -14.31 -28.12 -10.96
N LEU A 192 -14.04 -26.82 -11.18
CA LEU A 192 -14.71 -25.74 -10.45
C LEU A 192 -16.22 -25.69 -10.70
N ILE A 193 -16.63 -25.82 -11.96
CA ILE A 193 -18.05 -25.84 -12.32
C ILE A 193 -18.72 -27.04 -11.66
N ARG A 194 -18.11 -28.24 -11.74
CA ARG A 194 -18.65 -29.46 -11.12
C ARG A 194 -18.73 -29.36 -9.58
N CYS A 195 -17.71 -28.78 -8.95
CA CYS A 195 -17.73 -28.45 -7.52
C CYS A 195 -18.91 -27.55 -7.16
N SER A 196 -19.16 -26.47 -7.92
CA SER A 196 -20.28 -25.56 -7.67
C SER A 196 -21.65 -26.26 -7.78
N VAL A 197 -21.78 -27.25 -8.68
CA VAL A 197 -23.01 -28.06 -8.82
C VAL A 197 -23.21 -28.94 -7.60
N HIS A 198 -22.15 -29.62 -7.14
CA HIS A 198 -22.19 -30.45 -5.95
C HIS A 198 -22.51 -29.63 -4.69
N LEU A 199 -21.93 -28.44 -4.54
CA LEU A 199 -22.25 -27.51 -3.44
C LEU A 199 -23.73 -27.09 -3.45
N ARG A 200 -24.32 -26.86 -4.63
CA ARG A 200 -25.75 -26.57 -4.77
C ARG A 200 -26.63 -27.74 -4.33
N LEU A 201 -26.24 -28.98 -4.62
CA LEU A 201 -26.93 -30.20 -4.18
C LEU A 201 -26.79 -30.44 -2.67
N VAL A 202 -25.64 -30.10 -2.08
CA VAL A 202 -25.44 -30.09 -0.63
C VAL A 202 -26.40 -29.09 0.03
N ARG A 203 -26.51 -27.86 -0.51
CA ARG A 203 -27.44 -26.84 -0.02
C ARG A 203 -28.92 -27.25 -0.16
N SER A 204 -29.28 -28.05 -1.17
CA SER A 204 -30.64 -28.59 -1.34
C SER A 204 -30.94 -29.86 -0.51
N LYS A 205 -30.01 -30.28 0.35
CA LYS A 205 -30.12 -31.47 1.23
C LYS A 205 -30.32 -32.80 0.49
N GLN A 206 -29.94 -32.90 -0.77
CA GLN A 206 -29.97 -34.16 -1.52
C GLN A 206 -28.64 -34.90 -1.39
N ASN A 207 -28.67 -36.16 -0.93
CA ASN A 207 -27.50 -37.05 -0.83
C ASN A 207 -26.20 -36.35 -0.36
N VAL A 208 -26.32 -35.62 0.77
CA VAL A 208 -25.35 -34.63 1.26
C VAL A 208 -23.94 -35.21 1.38
N GLU A 209 -23.80 -36.42 1.92
CA GLU A 209 -22.50 -37.04 2.19
C GLU A 209 -21.76 -37.43 0.90
N TYR A 210 -22.48 -37.87 -0.14
CA TYR A 210 -21.89 -38.19 -1.43
C TYR A 210 -21.41 -36.93 -2.15
N HIS A 211 -22.29 -35.93 -2.28
CA HIS A 211 -21.96 -34.69 -2.99
C HIS A 211 -20.92 -33.84 -2.26
N LYS A 212 -20.84 -33.92 -0.92
CA LYS A 212 -19.76 -33.35 -0.12
C LYS A 212 -18.38 -33.87 -0.56
N LYS A 213 -18.21 -35.20 -0.59
CA LYS A 213 -16.93 -35.82 -0.94
C LYS A 213 -16.50 -35.45 -2.36
N GLN A 214 -17.46 -35.37 -3.29
CA GLN A 214 -17.18 -34.97 -4.66
C GLN A 214 -16.83 -33.47 -4.77
N ALA A 215 -17.53 -32.58 -4.07
CA ALA A 215 -17.21 -31.15 -4.07
C ALA A 215 -15.78 -30.86 -3.55
N ILE A 216 -15.38 -31.52 -2.45
CA ILE A 216 -14.03 -31.40 -1.90
C ILE A 216 -13.00 -31.92 -2.91
N SER A 217 -13.20 -33.14 -3.44
CA SER A 217 -12.31 -33.74 -4.43
C SER A 217 -12.14 -32.88 -5.69
N ASP A 218 -13.22 -32.27 -6.16
CA ASP A 218 -13.21 -31.42 -7.34
C ASP A 218 -12.48 -30.10 -7.09
N ALA A 219 -12.70 -29.47 -5.94
CA ALA A 219 -12.02 -28.24 -5.58
C ALA A 219 -10.52 -28.46 -5.31
N GLU A 220 -10.14 -29.57 -4.68
CA GLU A 220 -8.75 -29.99 -4.53
C GLU A 220 -8.09 -30.29 -5.89
N SER A 221 -8.84 -30.90 -6.82
CA SER A 221 -8.37 -31.16 -8.18
C SER A 221 -8.16 -29.86 -8.94
N ALA A 222 -9.09 -28.90 -8.87
CA ALA A 222 -8.94 -27.58 -9.47
C ALA A 222 -7.72 -26.82 -8.91
N LYS A 223 -7.53 -26.84 -7.58
CA LYS A 223 -6.35 -26.28 -6.89
C LYS A 223 -5.05 -26.95 -7.35
N LYS A 224 -5.05 -28.26 -7.60
CA LYS A 224 -3.88 -28.99 -8.12
C LYS A 224 -3.49 -28.55 -9.54
N TYR A 225 -4.46 -28.26 -10.40
CA TYR A 225 -4.20 -27.81 -11.77
C TYR A 225 -3.83 -26.32 -11.84
N LEU A 226 -4.44 -25.48 -11.00
CA LEU A 226 -4.16 -24.04 -10.93
C LEU A 226 -4.01 -23.55 -9.47
N PRO A 227 -2.83 -23.73 -8.84
CA PRO A 227 -2.63 -23.46 -7.42
C PRO A 227 -2.63 -21.98 -7.03
N LEU A 228 -2.40 -21.08 -8.00
CA LEU A 228 -2.39 -19.62 -7.81
C LEU A 228 -3.76 -18.97 -8.08
N TRP A 229 -4.79 -19.77 -8.34
CA TRP A 229 -6.13 -19.25 -8.59
C TRP A 229 -6.90 -19.15 -7.29
N SER A 230 -7.44 -17.96 -6.97
CA SER A 230 -8.16 -17.70 -5.71
C SER A 230 -9.51 -18.44 -5.62
N LYS A 231 -10.16 -18.67 -6.76
CA LYS A 231 -11.51 -19.23 -6.84
C LYS A 231 -11.67 -20.64 -6.23
N PRO A 232 -10.75 -21.60 -6.41
CA PRO A 232 -10.74 -22.87 -5.68
C PRO A 232 -10.74 -22.73 -4.14
N TYR A 233 -9.99 -21.78 -3.57
CA TYR A 233 -9.89 -21.59 -2.11
C TYR A 233 -11.17 -21.01 -1.53
N SER A 234 -11.78 -20.05 -2.22
CA SER A 234 -13.11 -19.50 -1.89
C SER A 234 -14.19 -20.59 -1.90
N LEU A 235 -14.25 -21.40 -2.97
CA LEU A 235 -15.20 -22.51 -3.06
C LEU A 235 -14.95 -23.60 -2.01
N LEU A 236 -13.69 -23.90 -1.67
CA LEU A 236 -13.37 -24.81 -0.56
C LEU A 236 -13.87 -24.27 0.79
N ALA A 237 -13.65 -22.98 1.07
CA ALA A 237 -14.14 -22.36 2.30
C ALA A 237 -15.68 -22.44 2.38
N GLU A 238 -16.39 -22.18 1.28
CA GLU A 238 -17.85 -22.32 1.21
C GLU A 238 -18.32 -23.77 1.38
N VAL A 239 -17.61 -24.74 0.80
CA VAL A 239 -17.93 -26.17 0.93
C VAL A 239 -17.77 -26.62 2.38
N TYR A 240 -16.68 -26.23 3.05
CA TYR A 240 -16.45 -26.52 4.46
C TYR A 240 -17.45 -25.81 5.38
N ASP A 241 -17.83 -24.56 5.09
CA ASP A 241 -18.86 -23.84 5.86
C ASP A 241 -20.25 -24.48 5.70
N ALA A 242 -20.62 -24.90 4.49
CA ALA A 242 -21.90 -25.55 4.21
C ALA A 242 -22.06 -26.90 4.93
N VAL A 243 -20.95 -27.53 5.35
CA VAL A 243 -20.93 -28.79 6.10
C VAL A 243 -20.58 -28.60 7.58
N ASP A 244 -20.56 -27.36 8.06
CA ASP A 244 -20.31 -26.97 9.46
C ASP A 244 -18.94 -27.41 10.00
N ASP A 245 -17.95 -27.50 9.10
CA ASP A 245 -16.52 -27.72 9.40
C ASP A 245 -15.77 -26.38 9.38
N LEU A 246 -16.01 -25.57 10.41
CA LEU A 246 -15.56 -24.18 10.47
C LEU A 246 -14.04 -24.04 10.55
N GLU A 247 -13.33 -25.02 11.12
CA GLU A 247 -11.85 -25.01 11.21
C GLU A 247 -11.22 -25.08 9.83
N ASN A 248 -11.65 -26.02 9.00
CA ASN A 248 -11.17 -26.12 7.62
C ASN A 248 -11.67 -24.97 6.76
N ALA A 249 -12.89 -24.46 7.00
CA ALA A 249 -13.39 -23.28 6.29
C ALA A 249 -12.52 -22.04 6.56
N ILE A 250 -12.15 -21.81 7.82
CA ILE A 250 -11.27 -20.71 8.23
C ILE A 250 -9.88 -20.88 7.61
N LEU A 251 -9.30 -22.08 7.65
CA LEU A 251 -7.98 -22.35 7.09
C LEU A 251 -7.92 -22.06 5.58
N GLN A 252 -8.96 -22.42 4.82
CA GLN A 252 -9.02 -22.10 3.39
C GLN A 252 -9.28 -20.61 3.11
N ALA A 253 -10.04 -19.94 3.98
CA ALA A 253 -10.26 -18.49 3.89
C ALA A 253 -9.00 -17.67 4.27
N GLU A 254 -8.16 -18.18 5.18
CA GLU A 254 -6.84 -17.60 5.49
C GLU A 254 -5.88 -17.69 4.30
N GLU A 255 -5.80 -18.87 3.68
CA GLU A 255 -5.03 -19.09 2.45
C GLU A 255 -5.52 -18.18 1.31
N LEU A 256 -6.84 -17.99 1.18
CA LEU A 256 -7.42 -17.03 0.23
C LEU A 256 -6.97 -15.60 0.50
N CYS A 257 -6.97 -15.14 1.76
CA CYS A 257 -6.53 -13.79 2.13
C CYS A 257 -5.05 -13.56 1.79
N ILE A 258 -4.21 -14.60 1.93
CA ILE A 258 -2.78 -14.54 1.58
C ILE A 258 -2.59 -14.39 0.07
N MET A 259 -3.43 -15.02 -0.75
CA MET A 259 -3.29 -15.03 -2.22
C MET A 259 -3.91 -13.80 -2.88
N ASP A 260 -4.98 -13.25 -2.31
CA ASP A 260 -5.77 -12.17 -2.90
C ASP A 260 -5.38 -10.77 -2.39
N ASN A 261 -4.24 -10.66 -1.69
CA ASN A 261 -3.68 -9.41 -1.19
C ASN A 261 -4.71 -8.56 -0.39
N ASN A 262 -5.41 -9.19 0.56
CA ASN A 262 -6.45 -8.59 1.42
C ASN A 262 -7.63 -7.96 0.66
N SER A 263 -8.30 -8.71 -0.24
CA SER A 263 -9.61 -8.27 -0.74
C SER A 263 -10.63 -8.15 0.42
N GLU A 264 -11.44 -7.08 0.43
CA GLU A 264 -12.43 -6.82 1.48
C GLU A 264 -13.44 -7.98 1.61
N GLU A 265 -13.74 -8.64 0.49
CA GLU A 265 -14.65 -9.80 0.44
C GLU A 265 -14.04 -11.07 1.08
N SER A 266 -12.73 -11.31 0.91
CA SER A 266 -12.05 -12.46 1.54
C SER A 266 -11.83 -12.26 3.03
N THR A 267 -11.49 -11.03 3.44
CA THR A 267 -11.34 -10.65 4.85
C THR A 267 -12.67 -10.62 5.59
N GLU A 268 -13.75 -10.12 4.97
CA GLU A 268 -15.11 -10.19 5.51
C GLU A 268 -15.59 -11.64 5.62
N SER A 269 -15.34 -12.48 4.60
CA SER A 269 -15.69 -13.92 4.65
C SER A 269 -14.94 -14.65 5.78
N LEU A 270 -13.64 -14.40 5.94
CA LEU A 270 -12.84 -14.93 7.05
C LEU A 270 -13.35 -14.43 8.41
N TYR A 271 -13.71 -13.14 8.50
CA TYR A 271 -14.31 -12.56 9.70
C TYR A 271 -15.66 -13.20 10.03
N GLN A 272 -16.55 -13.37 9.07
CA GLN A 272 -17.84 -14.03 9.27
C GLN A 272 -17.69 -15.49 9.71
N LEU A 273 -16.72 -16.24 9.14
CA LEU A 273 -16.41 -17.60 9.56
C LEU A 273 -15.83 -17.64 10.97
N ARG A 274 -14.89 -16.74 11.30
CA ARG A 274 -14.34 -16.60 12.66
C ARG A 274 -15.39 -16.13 13.66
N LEU A 275 -16.33 -15.27 13.25
CA LEU A 275 -17.49 -14.89 14.05
C LEU A 275 -18.46 -16.05 14.25
N LYS A 276 -18.68 -16.87 13.23
CA LYS A 276 -19.55 -18.05 13.30
C LYS A 276 -18.93 -19.11 14.22
N MET A 277 -17.62 -19.31 14.14
CA MET A 277 -16.85 -20.14 15.09
C MET A 277 -16.90 -19.54 16.49
N PHE A 278 -16.62 -18.24 16.63
CA PHE A 278 -16.71 -17.53 17.90
C PHE A 278 -18.13 -17.56 18.47
N ARG A 279 -19.21 -17.53 17.69
CA ARG A 279 -20.61 -17.67 18.17
C ARG A 279 -21.00 -19.11 18.46
N ARG A 280 -20.31 -20.09 17.86
CA ARG A 280 -20.45 -21.51 18.18
C ARG A 280 -19.77 -21.82 19.50
N ASP A 281 -18.61 -21.21 19.74
CA ASP A 281 -17.85 -21.27 20.99
C ASP A 281 -18.48 -20.37 22.08
N THR A 282 -18.97 -19.19 21.69
CA THR A 282 -19.82 -18.27 22.47
C THR A 282 -21.29 -18.49 22.11
N THR A 283 -21.73 -19.71 22.37
CA THR A 283 -23.10 -19.85 22.85
C THR A 283 -23.29 -18.92 24.06
N PRO A 284 -24.48 -18.30 24.23
CA PRO A 284 -24.71 -17.32 25.31
C PRO A 284 -24.20 -17.89 26.61
N VAL A 285 -23.30 -17.18 27.30
CA VAL A 285 -22.57 -17.57 28.54
C VAL A 285 -23.06 -18.93 29.03
N GLN A 286 -22.55 -20.02 28.45
CA GLN A 286 -22.92 -21.32 28.97
C GLN A 286 -22.30 -21.42 30.36
N ALA A 287 -23.01 -22.04 31.29
CA ALA A 287 -22.40 -22.44 32.56
C ALA A 287 -21.13 -23.21 32.22
N LYS A 288 -19.98 -22.77 32.75
CA LYS A 288 -18.75 -23.56 32.60
C LYS A 288 -19.04 -24.96 33.12
N ASN A 289 -18.95 -25.95 32.24
CA ASN A 289 -19.11 -27.33 32.62
C ASN A 289 -17.87 -27.75 33.44
N MET A 290 -17.88 -28.94 34.06
CA MET A 290 -16.74 -29.38 34.89
C MET A 290 -15.42 -29.43 34.11
N HIS A 291 -15.47 -29.71 32.80
CA HIS A 291 -14.28 -29.73 31.96
C HIS A 291 -13.71 -28.33 31.76
N ASP A 292 -14.55 -27.32 31.46
CA ASP A 292 -14.13 -25.92 31.32
C ASP A 292 -13.49 -25.39 32.62
N ILE A 293 -14.02 -25.79 33.78
CA ILE A 293 -13.48 -25.43 35.09
C ILE A 293 -12.11 -26.08 35.33
N LEU A 294 -11.97 -27.36 35.01
CA LEU A 294 -10.70 -28.07 35.16
C LEU A 294 -9.65 -27.54 34.18
N ASP A 295 -10.05 -27.15 32.97
CA ASP A 295 -9.18 -26.51 31.98
C ASP A 295 -8.71 -25.13 32.45
N ASP A 296 -9.61 -24.28 32.97
CA ASP A 296 -9.22 -22.99 33.58
C ASP A 296 -8.22 -23.20 34.72
N HIS A 297 -8.46 -24.20 35.58
CA HIS A 297 -7.55 -24.52 36.69
C HIS A 297 -6.21 -25.06 36.18
N SER A 298 -6.22 -25.88 35.12
CA SER A 298 -5.02 -26.33 34.42
C SER A 298 -4.21 -25.14 33.90
N GLU A 299 -4.86 -24.18 33.24
CA GLU A 299 -4.21 -22.97 32.72
C GLU A 299 -3.73 -22.03 33.83
N GLN A 300 -4.58 -21.71 34.81
CA GLN A 300 -4.29 -20.77 35.89
C GLN A 300 -3.10 -21.23 36.75
N TYR A 301 -3.03 -22.52 37.03
CA TYR A 301 -1.99 -23.10 37.90
C TYR A 301 -0.90 -23.82 37.10
N ASN A 302 -0.97 -23.80 35.77
CA ASN A 302 -0.06 -24.46 34.85
C ASN A 302 0.13 -25.96 35.17
N VAL A 303 -0.97 -26.66 35.47
CA VAL A 303 -1.00 -28.07 35.86
C VAL A 303 -1.61 -28.90 34.72
N PRO A 304 -0.90 -29.90 34.16
CA PRO A 304 -1.44 -30.72 33.08
C PRO A 304 -2.79 -31.35 33.44
N MET A 305 -3.77 -31.31 32.52
CA MET A 305 -5.11 -31.90 32.72
C MET A 305 -5.10 -33.37 33.15
N SER A 306 -4.09 -34.14 32.77
CA SER A 306 -3.88 -35.51 33.24
C SER A 306 -3.74 -35.62 34.76
N ASN A 307 -3.17 -34.61 35.41
CA ASN A 307 -2.91 -34.58 36.85
C ASN A 307 -4.14 -34.13 37.65
N LEU A 308 -5.11 -33.49 36.99
CA LEU A 308 -6.37 -33.01 37.59
C LEU A 308 -7.50 -34.05 37.52
N GLN A 309 -7.27 -35.20 36.86
CA GLN A 309 -8.28 -36.26 36.72
C GLN A 309 -8.79 -36.82 38.07
N GLY A 310 -7.94 -36.88 39.10
CA GLY A 310 -8.34 -37.31 40.45
C GLY A 310 -9.22 -36.29 41.19
N MET A 311 -9.16 -35.02 40.80
CA MET A 311 -9.99 -33.96 41.37
C MET A 311 -11.39 -33.93 40.75
N GLY A 312 -11.51 -34.20 39.44
CA GLY A 312 -12.80 -34.23 38.73
C GLY A 312 -13.77 -35.29 39.28
N SER A 313 -13.28 -36.51 39.54
CA SER A 313 -14.09 -37.58 40.13
C SER A 313 -14.56 -37.26 41.54
N HIS A 314 -13.69 -36.68 42.38
CA HIS A 314 -14.03 -36.26 43.74
C HIS A 314 -15.04 -35.10 43.76
N MET A 315 -14.90 -34.15 42.83
CA MET A 315 -15.82 -33.02 42.68
C MET A 315 -17.22 -33.49 42.24
N LEU A 316 -17.29 -34.51 41.37
CA LEU A 316 -18.56 -35.09 40.92
C LEU A 316 -19.29 -35.78 42.08
N ASP A 317 -18.59 -36.58 42.88
CA ASP A 317 -19.19 -37.25 44.03
C ASP A 317 -19.67 -36.26 45.08
N MET A 318 -18.97 -35.14 45.24
CA MET A 318 -19.40 -34.02 46.09
C MET A 318 -20.64 -33.34 45.52
N LEU A 319 -20.67 -33.07 44.21
CA LEU A 319 -21.80 -32.44 43.52
C LEU A 319 -23.07 -33.30 43.60
N LYS A 320 -22.97 -34.60 43.34
CA LYS A 320 -24.08 -35.55 43.46
C LYS A 320 -24.69 -35.57 44.86
N LYS A 321 -23.89 -35.33 45.90
CA LYS A 321 -24.35 -35.26 47.30
C LYS A 321 -24.96 -33.91 47.65
N MET A 322 -24.44 -32.82 47.08
CA MET A 322 -24.83 -31.45 47.43
C MET A 322 -26.00 -30.91 46.60
N ASP A 323 -25.99 -31.14 45.29
CA ASP A 323 -27.04 -30.72 44.35
C ASP A 323 -27.24 -31.80 43.26
N PRO A 324 -28.09 -32.81 43.53
CA PRO A 324 -28.38 -33.88 42.59
C PRO A 324 -28.96 -33.37 41.27
N LEU A 325 -29.69 -32.25 41.28
CA LEU A 325 -30.33 -31.69 40.09
C LEU A 325 -29.29 -31.07 39.16
N LEU A 326 -28.32 -30.33 39.72
CA LEU A 326 -27.20 -29.78 38.96
C LEU A 326 -26.31 -30.90 38.39
N SER A 327 -26.13 -32.02 39.13
CA SER A 327 -25.44 -33.20 38.57
C SER A 327 -26.16 -33.77 37.34
N THR A 328 -27.49 -33.79 37.32
CA THR A 328 -28.27 -34.21 36.14
C THR A 328 -28.10 -33.25 34.97
N VAL A 329 -27.99 -31.94 35.23
CA VAL A 329 -27.73 -30.93 34.20
C VAL A 329 -26.35 -31.12 33.56
N TRP A 330 -25.32 -31.44 34.35
CA TRP A 330 -23.97 -31.66 33.81
C TRP A 330 -23.86 -32.95 33.00
N GLU A 331 -24.60 -33.99 33.38
CA GLU A 331 -24.76 -35.18 32.55
C GLU A 331 -25.42 -34.85 31.20
N ALA A 332 -26.43 -33.97 31.20
CA ALA A 332 -27.06 -33.50 29.97
C ALA A 332 -26.09 -32.71 29.07
N HIS A 333 -25.21 -31.87 29.63
CA HIS A 333 -24.13 -31.21 28.88
C HIS A 333 -23.21 -32.23 28.20
N SER A 334 -22.85 -33.30 28.90
CA SER A 334 -22.00 -34.34 28.33
C SER A 334 -22.59 -34.98 27.06
N TYR A 335 -23.89 -35.29 27.07
CA TYR A 335 -24.57 -35.83 25.89
C TYR A 335 -24.75 -34.80 24.78
N ARG A 336 -24.93 -33.51 25.13
CA ARG A 336 -25.00 -32.41 24.17
C ARG A 336 -23.66 -32.23 23.42
N ASP A 337 -22.56 -32.23 24.17
CA ASP A 337 -21.23 -31.85 23.66
C ASP A 337 -20.42 -33.04 23.15
N GLY A 338 -20.79 -34.26 23.56
CA GLY A 338 -20.13 -35.50 23.15
C GLY A 338 -18.86 -35.78 23.94
N ARG A 339 -18.75 -35.22 25.15
CA ARG A 339 -17.64 -35.46 26.07
C ARG A 339 -18.18 -35.69 27.46
N ASP A 340 -17.70 -36.72 28.14
CA ASP A 340 -17.99 -36.86 29.56
C ASP A 340 -17.25 -35.80 30.37
N ILE A 341 -17.61 -35.70 31.65
CA ILE A 341 -16.98 -34.82 32.64
C ILE A 341 -15.45 -35.00 32.81
N MET A 342 -14.88 -36.09 32.28
CA MET A 342 -13.44 -36.37 32.29
C MET A 342 -12.77 -36.02 30.96
N ASN A 343 -13.46 -35.27 30.09
CA ASN A 343 -13.05 -34.94 28.72
C ASN A 343 -12.85 -36.19 27.83
N LYS A 344 -13.45 -37.33 28.17
CA LYS A 344 -13.43 -38.51 27.30
C LYS A 344 -14.55 -38.41 26.28
N PRO A 345 -14.29 -38.75 25.01
CA PRO A 345 -15.31 -38.70 23.98
C PRO A 345 -16.45 -39.69 24.30
N ILE A 346 -17.68 -39.20 24.26
CA ILE A 346 -18.90 -40.00 24.32
C ILE A 346 -19.79 -39.71 23.12
N LYS A 347 -20.69 -40.64 22.80
CA LYS A 347 -21.62 -40.45 21.67
C LYS A 347 -22.57 -39.29 21.98
N ARG A 348 -22.57 -38.27 21.12
CA ARG A 348 -23.55 -37.15 21.18
C ARG A 348 -24.97 -37.70 21.05
N ASP A 349 -25.84 -37.24 21.93
CA ASP A 349 -27.25 -37.60 21.95
C ASP A 349 -28.09 -36.40 22.42
N GLN A 350 -28.59 -35.63 21.45
CA GLN A 350 -29.36 -34.42 21.72
C GLN A 350 -30.73 -34.73 22.35
N VAL A 351 -31.32 -35.89 22.05
CA VAL A 351 -32.62 -36.29 22.61
C VAL A 351 -32.45 -36.62 24.09
N LYS A 352 -31.43 -37.42 24.42
CA LYS A 352 -31.11 -37.75 25.80
C LYS A 352 -30.70 -36.53 26.62
N ALA A 353 -29.95 -35.60 26.03
CA ALA A 353 -29.65 -34.31 26.68
C ALA A 353 -30.94 -33.54 27.00
N ALA A 354 -31.87 -33.44 26.05
CA ALA A 354 -33.15 -32.77 26.26
C ALA A 354 -34.01 -33.44 27.34
N ASP A 355 -34.05 -34.78 27.40
CA ASP A 355 -34.74 -35.54 28.45
C ASP A 355 -34.20 -35.20 29.84
N LEU A 356 -32.88 -35.12 29.99
CA LEU A 356 -32.23 -34.83 31.26
C LEU A 356 -32.41 -33.36 31.69
N TYR A 357 -32.34 -32.41 30.75
CA TYR A 357 -32.69 -31.02 31.03
C TYR A 357 -34.16 -30.88 31.46
N GLU A 358 -35.08 -31.57 30.80
CA GLU A 358 -36.50 -31.56 31.15
C GLU A 358 -36.75 -32.06 32.58
N GLN A 359 -36.12 -33.19 32.94
CA GLN A 359 -36.23 -33.79 34.27
C GLN A 359 -35.74 -32.84 35.38
N ALA A 360 -34.60 -32.18 35.18
CA ALA A 360 -34.07 -31.22 36.14
C ALA A 360 -34.86 -29.90 36.15
N ALA A 361 -35.35 -29.44 34.99
CA ALA A 361 -36.15 -28.23 34.86
C ALA A 361 -37.49 -28.34 35.60
N ASN A 362 -38.16 -29.49 35.49
CA ASN A 362 -39.40 -29.78 36.20
C ASN A 362 -39.25 -29.78 37.73
N LYS A 363 -38.02 -29.98 38.23
CA LYS A 363 -37.70 -29.96 39.67
C LYS A 363 -37.19 -28.60 40.16
N GLY A 364 -37.27 -27.55 39.35
CA GLY A 364 -36.94 -26.19 39.80
C GLY A 364 -35.50 -25.74 39.53
N GLN A 365 -34.69 -26.50 38.78
CA GLN A 365 -33.29 -26.16 38.54
C GLN A 365 -33.19 -25.08 37.42
N PRO A 366 -32.66 -23.87 37.69
CA PRO A 366 -32.72 -22.75 36.74
C PRO A 366 -31.91 -22.92 35.44
N GLU A 367 -30.74 -23.56 35.51
CA GLU A 367 -29.88 -23.88 34.36
C GLU A 367 -30.54 -24.91 33.45
N ALA A 368 -31.23 -25.90 34.03
CA ALA A 368 -32.02 -26.88 33.31
C ALA A 368 -33.23 -26.24 32.63
N MET A 369 -33.92 -25.33 33.33
CA MET A 369 -35.04 -24.56 32.75
C MET A 369 -34.58 -23.76 31.53
N PHE A 370 -33.42 -23.09 31.61
CA PHE A 370 -32.84 -22.39 30.48
C PHE A 370 -32.48 -23.34 29.33
N ASN A 371 -31.73 -24.41 29.60
CA ASN A 371 -31.28 -25.33 28.55
C ASN A 371 -32.44 -26.11 27.90
N TYR A 372 -33.45 -26.50 28.67
CA TYR A 372 -34.68 -27.07 28.12
C TYR A 372 -35.46 -26.06 27.28
N GLY A 373 -35.53 -24.80 27.76
CA GLY A 373 -36.03 -23.68 26.98
C GLY A 373 -35.31 -23.54 25.63
N GLN A 374 -33.98 -23.68 25.59
CA GLN A 374 -33.17 -23.67 24.37
C GLN A 374 -33.44 -24.87 23.46
N CYS A 375 -33.66 -26.06 24.02
CA CYS A 375 -34.05 -27.25 23.27
C CYS A 375 -35.36 -27.02 22.50
N LEU A 376 -36.37 -26.50 23.20
CA LEU A 376 -37.68 -26.17 22.60
C LEU A 376 -37.58 -24.97 21.65
N TYR A 377 -36.80 -23.95 21.99
CA TYR A 377 -36.67 -22.76 21.16
C TYR A 377 -35.99 -23.06 19.81
N ASN A 378 -34.91 -23.84 19.81
CA ASN A 378 -34.10 -24.13 18.62
C ASN A 378 -34.39 -25.49 17.96
N GLY A 379 -35.26 -26.32 18.54
CA GLY A 379 -35.53 -27.68 18.04
C GLY A 379 -34.37 -28.66 18.22
N ARG A 380 -33.60 -28.54 19.32
CA ARG A 380 -32.44 -29.42 19.61
C ARG A 380 -32.87 -30.57 20.53
N GLY A 381 -32.98 -31.78 19.97
CA GLY A 381 -33.42 -32.98 20.72
C GLY A 381 -34.92 -33.06 21.03
N ARG A 382 -35.66 -32.02 20.64
CA ARG A 382 -37.12 -31.87 20.71
C ARG A 382 -37.63 -31.13 19.49
N GLU A 383 -38.91 -31.24 19.21
CA GLU A 383 -39.56 -30.37 18.21
C GLU A 383 -39.52 -28.91 18.68
N SER A 384 -39.41 -27.99 17.73
CA SER A 384 -39.34 -26.56 18.05
C SER A 384 -40.70 -26.04 18.50
N ASN A 385 -40.75 -25.45 19.69
CA ASN A 385 -41.88 -24.72 20.23
C ASN A 385 -41.37 -23.44 20.93
N ILE A 386 -41.26 -22.37 20.16
CA ILE A 386 -40.74 -21.07 20.63
C ILE A 386 -41.53 -20.54 21.83
N ARG A 387 -42.87 -20.64 21.78
CA ARG A 387 -43.74 -20.10 22.84
C ARG A 387 -43.54 -20.83 24.17
N GLU A 388 -43.36 -22.14 24.11
CA GLU A 388 -43.09 -22.94 25.29
C GLU A 388 -41.67 -22.74 25.80
N GLY A 389 -40.69 -22.65 24.90
CA GLY A 389 -39.30 -22.31 25.24
C GLY A 389 -39.20 -20.97 25.99
N LEU A 390 -39.94 -19.95 25.55
CA LEU A 390 -40.00 -18.65 26.25
C LEU A 390 -40.57 -18.74 27.65
N LYS A 391 -41.63 -19.53 27.87
CA LYS A 391 -42.17 -19.76 29.23
C LYS A 391 -41.12 -20.39 30.14
N TRP A 392 -40.28 -21.28 29.62
CA TRP A 392 -39.18 -21.86 30.37
C TRP A 392 -38.07 -20.86 30.66
N TYR A 393 -37.75 -19.95 29.73
CA TYR A 393 -36.86 -18.83 30.02
C TYR A 393 -37.43 -17.91 31.10
N GLU A 394 -38.72 -17.56 31.04
CA GLU A 394 -39.34 -16.71 32.06
C GLU A 394 -39.28 -17.34 33.45
N LYS A 395 -39.54 -18.64 33.55
CA LYS A 395 -39.37 -19.41 34.80
C LYS A 395 -37.94 -19.36 35.30
N ALA A 396 -36.96 -19.61 34.43
CA ALA A 396 -35.54 -19.53 34.79
C ALA A 396 -35.14 -18.11 35.24
N ALA A 397 -35.57 -17.08 34.52
CA ALA A 397 -35.27 -15.68 34.79
C ALA A 397 -35.89 -15.14 36.09
N ALA A 398 -36.96 -15.79 36.58
CA ALA A 398 -37.63 -15.48 37.84
C ALA A 398 -36.97 -16.15 39.06
N CYS A 399 -36.07 -17.11 38.86
CA CYS A 399 -35.35 -17.75 39.97
C CYS A 399 -34.33 -16.80 40.61
N SER A 400 -34.08 -16.98 41.91
CA SER A 400 -32.99 -16.29 42.61
C SER A 400 -31.63 -16.82 42.14
N ILE A 401 -30.67 -15.91 41.91
CA ILE A 401 -29.28 -16.28 41.63
C ILE A 401 -28.67 -16.83 42.92
N LYS A 402 -28.15 -18.06 42.89
CA LYS A 402 -27.61 -18.75 44.07
C LYS A 402 -26.11 -18.95 43.92
N ASN A 403 -25.27 -18.23 44.64
CA ASN A 403 -23.82 -18.45 44.60
C ASN A 403 -23.37 -19.68 45.42
N GLN A 404 -24.00 -20.85 45.21
CA GLN A 404 -23.76 -22.07 46.00
C GLN A 404 -22.34 -22.63 45.85
N PHE A 405 -21.66 -22.33 44.75
CA PHE A 405 -20.32 -22.87 44.43
C PHE A 405 -19.26 -21.79 44.20
N SER A 406 -19.49 -20.56 44.67
CA SER A 406 -18.56 -19.42 44.46
C SER A 406 -17.15 -19.68 44.98
N LYS A 407 -17.00 -20.52 46.03
CA LYS A 407 -15.71 -20.94 46.59
C LYS A 407 -14.86 -21.76 45.61
N PHE A 408 -15.47 -22.37 44.60
CA PHE A 408 -14.83 -23.17 43.55
C PHE A 408 -14.83 -22.44 42.19
N GLY A 409 -15.15 -21.14 42.16
CA GLY A 409 -15.20 -20.36 40.92
C GLY A 409 -16.44 -20.57 40.05
N VAL A 410 -17.38 -21.43 40.49
CA VAL A 410 -18.60 -21.74 39.72
C VAL A 410 -19.68 -20.71 40.02
N LYS A 411 -20.05 -19.91 39.00
CA LYS A 411 -21.20 -19.00 39.04
C LYS A 411 -22.47 -19.81 38.72
N THR A 412 -23.58 -19.57 39.41
CA THR A 412 -24.87 -20.16 38.96
C THR A 412 -25.31 -19.60 37.64
N ALA A 413 -25.59 -20.49 36.70
CA ALA A 413 -26.09 -20.20 35.37
C ALA A 413 -27.59 -20.49 35.23
N GLY A 414 -28.19 -20.10 34.11
CA GLY A 414 -29.58 -20.27 33.75
C GLY A 414 -30.41 -18.99 33.89
N VAL A 415 -30.24 -18.25 34.99
CA VAL A 415 -31.05 -17.06 35.27
C VAL A 415 -30.65 -15.88 34.38
N VAL A 416 -29.35 -15.58 34.30
CA VAL A 416 -28.81 -14.43 33.57
C VAL A 416 -28.91 -14.66 32.06
N GLU A 417 -28.66 -15.89 31.63
CA GLU A 417 -28.75 -16.36 30.25
C GLU A 417 -30.20 -16.33 29.76
N ALA A 418 -31.16 -16.72 30.61
CA ALA A 418 -32.57 -16.59 30.29
C ALA A 418 -33.01 -15.13 30.20
N GLN A 419 -32.56 -14.25 31.11
CA GLN A 419 -32.83 -12.81 31.02
C GLN A 419 -32.30 -12.22 29.69
N TYR A 420 -31.07 -12.56 29.31
CA TYR A 420 -30.51 -12.17 28.01
C TYR A 420 -31.31 -12.76 26.84
N ALA A 421 -31.65 -14.04 26.86
CA ALA A 421 -32.38 -14.71 25.78
C ALA A 421 -33.78 -14.11 25.57
N ILE A 422 -34.48 -13.76 26.65
CA ILE A 422 -35.76 -13.05 26.58
C ILE A 422 -35.55 -11.64 25.99
N GLY A 423 -34.56 -10.89 26.46
CA GLY A 423 -34.21 -9.58 25.91
C GLY A 423 -33.90 -9.65 24.41
N ASN A 424 -33.13 -10.65 23.98
CA ASN A 424 -32.77 -10.85 22.59
C ASN A 424 -33.96 -11.29 21.73
N HIS A 425 -34.86 -12.13 22.27
CA HIS A 425 -36.12 -12.48 21.61
C HIS A 425 -36.96 -11.23 21.34
N TYR A 426 -37.18 -10.39 22.35
CA TYR A 426 -37.93 -9.15 22.15
C TYR A 426 -37.24 -8.19 21.17
N ASN A 427 -35.93 -8.01 21.30
CA ASN A 427 -35.17 -7.07 20.48
C ASN A 427 -35.09 -7.52 19.00
N VAL A 428 -34.68 -8.76 18.75
CA VAL A 428 -34.33 -9.24 17.40
C VAL A 428 -35.51 -9.90 16.70
N ILE A 429 -36.28 -10.73 17.41
CA ILE A 429 -37.37 -11.51 16.80
C ILE A 429 -38.66 -10.71 16.77
N CYS A 430 -39.09 -10.18 17.93
CA CYS A 430 -40.30 -9.36 18.01
C CYS A 430 -40.10 -7.93 17.53
N ARG A 431 -38.85 -7.50 17.29
CA ARG A 431 -38.48 -6.11 16.94
C ARG A 431 -39.07 -5.07 17.90
N ASN A 432 -39.10 -5.42 19.18
CA ASN A 432 -39.58 -4.60 20.28
C ASN A 432 -38.43 -4.35 21.28
N PRO A 433 -37.52 -3.41 20.98
CA PRO A 433 -36.40 -3.08 21.86
C PRO A 433 -36.86 -2.50 23.20
N GLN A 434 -38.02 -1.82 23.25
CA GLN A 434 -38.59 -1.28 24.49
C GLN A 434 -38.88 -2.38 25.52
N ALA A 435 -39.45 -3.50 25.06
CA ALA A 435 -39.69 -4.66 25.91
C ALA A 435 -38.39 -5.38 26.30
N ALA A 436 -37.30 -5.22 25.54
CA ALA A 436 -36.02 -5.87 25.79
C ALA A 436 -35.17 -5.16 26.86
N ILE A 437 -35.24 -3.84 26.96
CA ILE A 437 -34.45 -3.01 27.90
C ILE A 437 -34.48 -3.54 29.35
N PRO A 438 -35.64 -3.76 29.99
CA PRO A 438 -35.68 -4.22 31.38
C PRO A 438 -35.04 -5.60 31.58
N TRP A 439 -35.05 -6.45 30.54
CA TRP A 439 -34.39 -7.75 30.57
C TRP A 439 -32.88 -7.63 30.43
N TYR A 440 -32.40 -6.77 29.53
CA TYR A 440 -30.97 -6.46 29.42
C TYR A 440 -30.43 -5.83 30.71
N GLU A 441 -31.14 -4.88 31.32
CA GLU A 441 -30.72 -4.27 32.59
C GLU A 441 -30.63 -5.30 33.72
N LYS A 442 -31.56 -6.25 33.81
CA LYS A 442 -31.50 -7.36 34.77
C LYS A 442 -30.27 -8.25 34.54
N ALA A 443 -29.98 -8.59 33.29
CA ALA A 443 -28.83 -9.42 32.95
C ALA A 443 -27.49 -8.70 33.20
N ILE A 444 -27.41 -7.39 32.91
CA ILE A 444 -26.23 -6.55 33.14
C ILE A 444 -25.88 -6.46 34.63
N LYS A 445 -26.87 -6.32 35.52
CA LYS A 445 -26.66 -6.30 36.98
C LYS A 445 -25.93 -7.54 37.50
N ASN A 446 -25.97 -8.63 36.74
CA ASN A 446 -25.35 -9.91 37.06
C ASN A 446 -24.14 -10.25 36.18
N GLY A 447 -23.59 -9.26 35.46
CA GLY A 447 -22.33 -9.42 34.73
C GLY A 447 -22.46 -9.91 33.28
N ASN A 448 -23.61 -9.77 32.63
CA ASN A 448 -23.77 -10.20 31.24
C ASN A 448 -23.24 -9.14 30.24
N GLY A 449 -22.10 -9.42 29.61
CA GLY A 449 -21.47 -8.52 28.64
C GLY A 449 -22.28 -8.31 27.35
N GLN A 450 -22.92 -9.37 26.83
CA GLN A 450 -23.73 -9.32 25.60
C GLN A 450 -24.95 -8.39 25.74
N SER A 451 -25.61 -8.41 26.90
CA SER A 451 -26.70 -7.49 27.24
C SER A 451 -26.22 -6.06 27.35
N ALA A 452 -25.05 -5.83 27.96
CA ALA A 452 -24.44 -4.49 28.02
C ALA A 452 -24.14 -3.97 26.61
N ASN A 453 -23.58 -4.81 25.74
CA ASN A 453 -23.32 -4.44 24.36
C ASN A 453 -24.60 -4.08 23.59
N ASN A 454 -25.64 -4.91 23.69
CA ASN A 454 -26.93 -4.67 23.04
C ASN A 454 -27.61 -3.40 23.56
N LEU A 455 -27.60 -3.16 24.87
CA LEU A 455 -28.16 -1.94 25.45
C LEU A 455 -27.35 -0.70 25.06
N GLY A 456 -26.01 -0.81 24.98
CA GLY A 456 -25.13 0.24 24.46
C GLY A 456 -25.46 0.63 23.02
N ARG A 457 -25.78 -0.36 22.16
CA ARG A 457 -26.23 -0.10 20.77
C ARG A 457 -27.57 0.62 20.72
N LEU A 458 -28.54 0.28 21.57
CA LEU A 458 -29.82 0.99 21.64
C LEU A 458 -29.62 2.47 21.95
N TYR A 459 -28.77 2.80 22.94
CA TYR A 459 -28.41 4.18 23.27
C TYR A 459 -27.58 4.90 22.20
N MET A 460 -26.74 4.18 21.45
CA MET A 460 -25.93 4.73 20.36
C MET A 460 -26.78 5.11 19.13
N LEU A 461 -27.80 4.30 18.83
CA LEU A 461 -28.68 4.46 17.66
C LEU A 461 -29.93 5.29 17.95
N GLY A 462 -30.30 5.46 19.22
CA GLY A 462 -31.54 6.14 19.60
C GLY A 462 -32.78 5.29 19.39
N ASP A 463 -32.64 3.96 19.44
CA ASP A 463 -33.72 3.02 19.14
C ASP A 463 -34.61 2.83 20.38
N HIS A 464 -35.75 3.53 20.42
CA HIS A 464 -36.72 3.58 21.53
C HIS A 464 -36.19 4.14 22.86
N VAL A 465 -34.93 4.58 22.89
CA VAL A 465 -34.32 5.41 23.93
C VAL A 465 -33.71 6.67 23.29
N PRO A 466 -33.66 7.82 23.98
CA PRO A 466 -32.95 8.98 23.44
C PRO A 466 -31.48 8.64 23.20
N VAL A 467 -30.93 9.12 22.07
CA VAL A 467 -29.51 8.99 21.75
C VAL A 467 -28.69 9.51 22.93
N ASN A 468 -27.82 8.66 23.47
CA ASN A 468 -26.95 9.02 24.59
C ASN A 468 -25.61 8.32 24.43
N ASN A 469 -24.66 9.01 23.79
CA ASN A 469 -23.38 8.43 23.45
C ASN A 469 -22.51 8.13 24.68
N ASP A 470 -22.68 8.87 25.78
CA ASP A 470 -21.94 8.61 27.02
C ASP A 470 -22.43 7.35 27.73
N LYS A 471 -23.76 7.14 27.80
CA LYS A 471 -24.33 5.87 28.28
C LYS A 471 -23.92 4.71 27.37
N ALA A 472 -23.93 4.90 26.06
CA ALA A 472 -23.48 3.88 25.11
C ALA A 472 -22.00 3.50 25.35
N LYS A 473 -21.09 4.48 25.48
CA LYS A 473 -19.68 4.25 25.86
C LYS A 473 -19.57 3.51 27.19
N GLN A 474 -20.33 3.89 28.22
CA GLN A 474 -20.32 3.21 29.51
C GLN A 474 -20.73 1.72 29.38
N TYR A 475 -21.80 1.44 28.64
CA TYR A 475 -22.25 0.08 28.41
C TYR A 475 -21.29 -0.75 27.54
N PHE A 476 -20.66 -0.17 26.52
CA PHE A 476 -19.62 -0.84 25.72
C PHE A 476 -18.37 -1.16 26.53
N LYS A 477 -17.96 -0.25 27.41
CA LYS A 477 -16.87 -0.50 28.37
C LYS A 477 -17.23 -1.64 29.31
N LEU A 478 -18.45 -1.65 29.82
CA LEU A 478 -18.96 -2.68 30.71
C LEU A 478 -19.05 -4.04 30.01
N ALA A 479 -19.48 -4.06 28.75
CA ALA A 479 -19.51 -5.25 27.91
C ALA A 479 -18.12 -5.90 27.79
N TYR A 480 -17.11 -5.08 27.48
CA TYR A 480 -15.72 -5.54 27.42
C TYR A 480 -15.20 -6.04 28.77
N GLN A 481 -15.51 -5.34 29.87
CA GLN A 481 -15.14 -5.78 31.23
C GLN A 481 -15.78 -7.11 31.63
N TYR A 482 -16.97 -7.41 31.11
CA TYR A 482 -17.67 -8.67 31.32
C TYR A 482 -17.30 -9.75 30.28
N GLY A 483 -16.25 -9.51 29.48
CA GLY A 483 -15.70 -10.49 28.55
C GLY A 483 -16.35 -10.53 27.17
N ASP A 484 -17.19 -9.56 26.80
CA ASP A 484 -17.72 -9.44 25.45
C ASP A 484 -16.82 -8.54 24.58
N PRO A 485 -16.08 -9.10 23.61
CA PRO A 485 -15.18 -8.32 22.76
C PRO A 485 -15.91 -7.35 21.84
N LEU A 486 -17.21 -7.57 21.57
CA LEU A 486 -18.04 -6.62 20.79
C LEU A 486 -18.18 -5.27 21.49
N GLY A 487 -18.01 -5.23 22.82
CA GLY A 487 -17.93 -4.00 23.59
C GLY A 487 -16.77 -3.09 23.12
N ALA A 488 -15.57 -3.65 22.95
CA ALA A 488 -14.43 -2.88 22.45
C ALA A 488 -14.61 -2.46 20.98
N TYR A 489 -15.19 -3.32 20.14
CA TYR A 489 -15.49 -2.98 18.73
C TYR A 489 -16.47 -1.82 18.62
N ASN A 490 -17.59 -1.88 19.34
CA ASN A 490 -18.59 -0.81 19.33
C ASN A 490 -18.09 0.45 20.03
N MET A 491 -17.14 0.29 20.97
CA MET A 491 -16.40 1.42 21.53
C MET A 491 -15.53 2.11 20.46
N VAL A 492 -14.82 1.35 19.62
CA VAL A 492 -14.09 1.95 18.48
C VAL A 492 -15.06 2.67 17.55
N ALA A 493 -16.19 2.05 17.20
CA ALA A 493 -17.18 2.64 16.31
C ALA A 493 -17.78 3.95 16.88
N ILE A 494 -18.14 3.99 18.16
CA ILE A 494 -18.70 5.20 18.77
C ILE A 494 -17.63 6.28 18.99
N CYS A 495 -16.40 5.92 19.36
CA CYS A 495 -15.30 6.87 19.45
C CYS A 495 -14.95 7.45 18.07
N CYS A 496 -15.02 6.66 16.98
CA CYS A 496 -14.91 7.19 15.62
C CYS A 496 -16.06 8.15 15.28
N LYS A 497 -17.32 7.79 15.60
CA LYS A 497 -18.50 8.64 15.40
C LYS A 497 -18.43 9.97 16.19
N LEU A 498 -17.80 9.95 17.36
CA LEU A 498 -17.62 11.11 18.23
C LEU A 498 -16.30 11.86 18.01
N TYR A 499 -15.48 11.44 17.04
CA TYR A 499 -14.15 12.00 16.76
C TYR A 499 -13.14 11.87 17.93
N GLU A 500 -13.33 10.90 18.84
CA GLU A 500 -12.44 10.56 19.96
C GLU A 500 -11.31 9.60 19.53
N ILE A 501 -10.43 10.07 18.63
CA ILE A 501 -9.48 9.20 17.89
C ILE A 501 -8.45 8.50 18.78
N LYS A 502 -8.03 9.12 19.89
CA LYS A 502 -7.11 8.52 20.86
C LYS A 502 -7.72 7.29 21.53
N ASP A 503 -8.99 7.41 21.92
CA ASP A 503 -9.74 6.31 22.53
C ASP A 503 -10.04 5.23 21.49
N ALA A 504 -10.43 5.60 20.26
CA ALA A 504 -10.63 4.65 19.16
C ALA A 504 -9.36 3.81 18.88
N LYS A 505 -8.18 4.43 18.83
CA LYS A 505 -6.90 3.72 18.65
C LYS A 505 -6.57 2.81 19.84
N MET A 506 -6.76 3.31 21.07
CA MET A 506 -6.55 2.51 22.28
C MET A 506 -7.46 1.28 22.34
N TRP A 507 -8.74 1.43 22.00
CA TRP A 507 -9.70 0.32 21.99
C TRP A 507 -9.46 -0.65 20.83
N ASN A 508 -8.97 -0.18 19.67
CA ASN A 508 -8.53 -1.05 18.58
C ASN A 508 -7.31 -1.88 18.98
N GLN A 509 -6.33 -1.27 19.67
CA GLN A 509 -5.17 -1.97 20.21
C GLN A 509 -5.58 -3.10 21.18
N ARG A 510 -6.58 -2.85 22.02
CA ARG A 510 -7.12 -3.87 22.94
C ARG A 510 -7.85 -5.02 22.24
N LEU A 511 -8.47 -4.78 21.09
CA LEU A 511 -9.07 -5.85 20.26
C LEU A 511 -7.98 -6.77 19.68
N ILE A 512 -6.89 -6.15 19.20
CA ILE A 512 -5.75 -6.86 18.63
C ILE A 512 -5.08 -7.73 19.69
N GLU A 513 -4.82 -7.17 20.88
CA GLU A 513 -4.22 -7.88 22.01
C GLU A 513 -5.08 -9.05 22.51
N ALA A 514 -6.40 -8.96 22.35
CA ALA A 514 -7.34 -10.03 22.69
C ALA A 514 -7.48 -11.11 21.59
N GLY A 515 -6.73 -11.03 20.48
CA GLY A 515 -6.77 -12.01 19.39
C GLY A 515 -7.97 -11.86 18.45
N HIS A 516 -8.67 -10.72 18.49
CA HIS A 516 -9.80 -10.42 17.61
C HIS A 516 -9.37 -9.58 16.39
N VAL A 517 -10.24 -9.50 15.36
CA VAL A 517 -9.91 -8.84 14.08
C VAL A 517 -9.50 -7.37 14.27
N HIS A 518 -8.35 -7.03 13.69
CA HIS A 518 -7.79 -5.69 13.59
C HIS A 518 -8.62 -4.85 12.60
N LEU A 519 -9.22 -3.74 13.03
CA LEU A 519 -9.66 -2.72 12.07
C LEU A 519 -8.41 -2.04 11.51
N ASP A 520 -8.17 -2.20 10.21
CA ASP A 520 -7.03 -1.56 9.57
C ASP A 520 -7.14 -0.03 9.56
N GLN A 521 -6.02 0.62 9.24
CA GLN A 521 -5.98 2.09 9.23
C GLN A 521 -7.02 2.65 8.25
N SER A 522 -7.18 2.09 7.06
CA SER A 522 -8.17 2.51 6.07
C SER A 522 -9.62 2.37 6.56
N GLN A 523 -9.94 1.30 7.28
CA GLN A 523 -11.26 1.02 7.86
C GLN A 523 -11.59 1.90 9.07
N LEU A 524 -10.57 2.27 9.86
CA LEU A 524 -10.73 3.25 10.92
C LEU A 524 -11.03 4.64 10.33
N ILE A 525 -10.33 4.98 9.24
CA ILE A 525 -10.40 6.26 8.53
C ILE A 525 -11.74 6.44 7.81
N SER A 526 -12.26 5.41 7.13
CA SER A 526 -13.55 5.47 6.44
C SER A 526 -14.73 5.70 7.38
N LYS A 527 -14.61 5.31 8.66
CA LYS A 527 -15.62 5.53 9.70
C LYS A 527 -15.58 6.91 10.36
N ILE A 528 -14.58 7.75 10.04
CA ILE A 528 -14.33 9.04 10.72
C ILE A 528 -14.99 10.24 10.01
N VAL A 529 -15.48 10.15 8.76
CA VAL A 529 -15.86 11.38 8.02
C VAL A 529 -17.20 11.31 7.27
N PRO A 530 -18.16 12.19 7.62
CA PRO A 530 -18.89 13.03 6.67
C PRO A 530 -18.42 14.49 6.77
N LEU A 531 -18.40 15.18 5.62
CA LEU A 531 -17.63 16.41 5.34
C LEU A 531 -18.32 17.75 5.54
N GLU A 532 -19.55 17.78 6.05
CA GLU A 532 -20.34 19.01 6.02
C GLU A 532 -19.94 20.04 7.11
N ASP A 533 -19.06 19.67 8.07
CA ASP A 533 -18.70 20.49 9.24
C ASP A 533 -17.17 20.67 9.44
N VAL A 534 -16.43 21.14 8.43
CA VAL A 534 -15.01 21.55 8.63
C VAL A 534 -14.91 23.07 8.75
N GLY A 535 -14.86 23.57 9.99
CA GLY A 535 -14.75 25.00 10.32
C GLY A 535 -13.34 25.57 10.53
N ASP A 536 -12.29 24.75 10.74
CA ASP A 536 -10.91 25.21 11.04
C ASP A 536 -9.81 24.36 10.36
N ILE A 537 -8.75 25.03 9.91
CA ILE A 537 -7.54 24.46 9.29
C ILE A 537 -6.74 23.61 10.29
N LYS A 538 -6.76 23.93 11.60
CA LYS A 538 -6.09 23.11 12.63
C LYS A 538 -6.71 21.72 12.74
N ASP A 539 -8.03 21.63 12.60
CA ASP A 539 -8.73 20.36 12.60
C ASP A 539 -8.42 19.56 11.33
N LEU A 540 -8.27 20.24 10.19
CA LEU A 540 -7.85 19.60 8.94
C LEU A 540 -6.43 19.01 9.06
N ILE A 541 -5.49 19.72 9.68
CA ILE A 541 -4.09 19.26 9.87
C ILE A 541 -4.03 18.07 10.83
N VAL A 542 -4.70 18.13 11.98
CA VAL A 542 -4.77 17.02 12.93
C VAL A 542 -5.43 15.80 12.29
N LYS A 543 -6.45 16.01 11.45
CA LYS A 543 -7.08 14.95 10.65
C LYS A 543 -6.05 14.34 9.69
N LEU A 544 -5.40 15.13 8.82
CA LEU A 544 -4.41 14.67 7.84
C LEU A 544 -3.19 13.96 8.46
N GLU A 545 -2.66 14.47 9.58
CA GLU A 545 -1.56 13.83 10.34
C GLU A 545 -1.98 12.50 10.97
N HIS A 546 -3.24 12.37 11.40
CA HIS A 546 -3.76 11.14 12.00
C HIS A 546 -4.08 10.02 10.99
N LEU A 547 -4.24 10.35 9.69
CA LEU A 547 -4.45 9.42 8.58
C LEU A 547 -3.17 8.69 8.14
N MET A 548 -1.99 9.03 8.67
CA MET A 548 -0.68 8.48 8.26
C MET A 548 -0.42 8.51 6.74
N MET A 549 -0.98 9.52 6.08
CA MET A 549 -0.78 9.75 4.64
C MET A 549 0.67 10.20 4.38
N PRO A 550 1.22 9.96 3.18
CA PRO A 550 2.55 10.43 2.84
C PRO A 550 2.65 11.93 3.14
N GLN A 551 3.70 12.34 3.87
CA GLN A 551 3.92 13.75 4.26
C GLN A 551 4.10 14.68 3.04
N THR A 552 4.22 14.10 1.84
CA THR A 552 4.49 14.77 0.59
C THR A 552 3.54 14.29 -0.52
N PHE A 553 2.81 15.20 -1.16
CA PHE A 553 2.03 14.92 -2.37
C PHE A 553 2.81 15.24 -3.64
N GLU A 554 2.67 14.38 -4.66
CA GLU A 554 3.24 14.61 -5.98
C GLU A 554 2.54 15.79 -6.67
N HIS A 555 3.33 16.76 -7.11
CA HIS A 555 2.90 17.78 -8.04
C HIS A 555 2.73 17.16 -9.44
N SER A 556 1.95 17.79 -10.32
CA SER A 556 1.91 17.47 -11.77
C SER A 556 3.28 17.54 -12.49
N THR A 557 4.33 17.99 -11.82
CA THR A 557 5.73 17.92 -12.25
C THR A 557 6.48 17.02 -11.25
N PRO A 558 7.20 15.96 -11.67
CA PRO A 558 7.79 14.95 -10.79
C PRO A 558 8.76 15.46 -9.70
N ASP A 559 9.24 16.71 -9.81
CA ASP A 559 10.31 17.27 -8.98
C ASP A 559 9.82 18.18 -7.83
N LEU A 560 8.51 18.42 -7.69
CA LEU A 560 7.94 19.21 -6.57
C LEU A 560 7.08 18.31 -5.66
N LEU A 561 7.37 18.36 -4.36
CA LEU A 561 6.61 17.68 -3.31
C LEU A 561 5.94 18.71 -2.41
N TYR A 562 4.62 18.61 -2.23
CA TYR A 562 3.89 19.44 -1.28
C TYR A 562 4.02 18.86 0.12
N ASP A 563 4.86 19.46 0.96
CA ASP A 563 4.94 19.09 2.38
C ASP A 563 3.76 19.68 3.16
N ILE A 564 2.87 18.81 3.66
CA ILE A 564 1.63 19.20 4.34
C ILE A 564 1.95 20.09 5.56
N GLN A 565 3.00 19.73 6.30
CA GLN A 565 3.39 20.43 7.53
C GLN A 565 3.88 21.85 7.24
N SER A 566 4.73 22.03 6.23
CA SER A 566 5.16 23.36 5.81
C SER A 566 3.99 24.22 5.32
N HIS A 567 3.05 23.67 4.56
CA HIS A 567 1.88 24.44 4.09
C HIS A 567 0.96 24.81 5.25
N ALA A 568 0.79 23.92 6.23
CA ALA A 568 0.08 24.20 7.47
C ALA A 568 0.69 25.38 8.24
N GLU A 569 2.01 25.35 8.48
CA GLU A 569 2.71 26.42 9.19
C GLU A 569 2.56 27.77 8.49
N TYR A 570 2.65 27.81 7.17
CA TYR A 570 2.49 29.06 6.41
C TYR A 570 1.03 29.52 6.37
N ALA A 571 0.06 28.60 6.29
CA ALA A 571 -1.35 28.91 6.39
C ALA A 571 -1.70 29.54 7.75
N GLU A 572 -1.12 29.04 8.84
CA GLU A 572 -1.24 29.63 10.19
C GLU A 572 -0.63 31.04 10.28
N ARG A 573 0.47 31.27 9.56
CA ARG A 573 1.10 32.60 9.43
C ARG A 573 0.32 33.55 8.50
N GLY A 574 -0.85 33.13 8.00
CA GLY A 574 -1.75 33.95 7.20
C GLY A 574 -1.61 33.78 5.68
N SER A 575 -0.83 32.80 5.21
CA SER A 575 -0.70 32.51 3.77
C SER A 575 -2.04 32.05 3.19
N VAL A 576 -2.57 32.78 2.22
CA VAL A 576 -3.80 32.42 1.49
C VAL A 576 -3.50 31.29 0.51
N THR A 577 -2.35 31.35 -0.16
CA THR A 577 -1.91 30.32 -1.11
C THR A 577 -1.77 28.96 -0.44
N ALA A 578 -1.17 28.89 0.76
CA ALA A 578 -1.03 27.64 1.50
C ALA A 578 -2.37 27.04 1.93
N LYS A 579 -3.34 27.87 2.35
CA LYS A 579 -4.69 27.41 2.72
C LYS A 579 -5.39 26.71 1.57
N VAL A 580 -5.33 27.29 0.37
CA VAL A 580 -5.99 26.69 -0.79
C VAL A 580 -5.31 25.41 -1.26
N ILE A 581 -3.97 25.35 -1.18
CA ILE A 581 -3.24 24.10 -1.46
C ILE A 581 -3.66 23.00 -0.49
N LEU A 582 -3.78 23.28 0.81
CA LEU A 582 -4.24 22.29 1.80
C LEU A 582 -5.66 21.80 1.51
N GLN A 583 -6.57 22.71 1.14
CA GLN A 583 -7.94 22.35 0.78
C GLN A 583 -7.98 21.45 -0.47
N ALA A 584 -7.19 21.77 -1.49
CA ALA A 584 -7.11 20.96 -2.70
C ALA A 584 -6.47 19.57 -2.43
N ILE A 585 -5.44 19.49 -1.57
CA ILE A 585 -4.86 18.21 -1.13
C ILE A 585 -5.94 17.35 -0.47
N HIS A 586 -6.74 17.93 0.40
CA HIS A 586 -7.81 17.23 1.08
C HIS A 586 -8.86 16.65 0.11
N GLU A 587 -9.31 17.43 -0.87
CA GLU A 587 -10.23 16.94 -1.90
C GLU A 587 -9.64 15.77 -2.73
N VAL A 588 -8.35 15.83 -3.06
CA VAL A 588 -7.68 14.70 -3.74
C VAL A 588 -7.63 13.45 -2.88
N LEU A 589 -7.47 13.59 -1.56
CA LEU A 589 -7.47 12.46 -0.64
C LEU A 589 -8.83 11.80 -0.50
N LEU A 590 -9.90 12.59 -0.46
CA LEU A 590 -11.25 12.05 -0.47
C LEU A 590 -11.53 11.29 -1.76
N ALA A 591 -11.07 11.81 -2.90
CA ALA A 591 -11.12 11.09 -4.15
C ALA A 591 -10.25 9.81 -4.11
N SER A 592 -9.04 9.83 -3.54
CA SER A 592 -8.18 8.64 -3.49
C SER A 592 -8.78 7.50 -2.66
N MET A 593 -9.46 7.84 -1.56
CA MET A 593 -10.13 6.85 -0.69
C MET A 593 -11.22 6.06 -1.43
N LEU A 594 -11.78 6.61 -2.50
CA LEU A 594 -12.80 5.94 -3.31
C LEU A 594 -12.21 4.91 -4.29
N PHE A 595 -10.89 4.83 -4.44
CA PHE A 595 -10.28 3.79 -5.27
C PHE A 595 -10.42 2.38 -4.70
N ASP A 596 -10.59 2.27 -3.38
CA ASP A 596 -10.64 1.00 -2.66
C ASP A 596 -12.07 0.62 -2.25
N GLN A 597 -13.08 1.45 -2.60
CA GLN A 597 -14.49 1.15 -2.36
C GLN A 597 -15.14 0.38 -3.52
N GLU A 598 -16.35 -0.16 -3.29
CA GLU A 598 -17.11 -0.86 -4.33
C GLU A 598 -17.23 -0.03 -5.62
N ASN A 599 -17.02 -0.71 -6.75
CA ASN A 599 -17.05 -0.14 -8.10
C ASN A 599 -18.51 0.17 -8.55
N THR A 600 -19.12 1.14 -7.87
CA THR A 600 -20.48 1.61 -8.10
C THR A 600 -20.47 2.96 -8.81
N LEU A 601 -21.53 3.25 -9.57
CA LEU A 601 -21.70 4.56 -10.20
C LEU A 601 -21.74 5.69 -9.17
N GLU A 602 -22.32 5.46 -7.98
CA GLU A 602 -22.38 6.45 -6.91
C GLU A 602 -20.98 6.85 -6.43
N ASN A 603 -20.10 5.88 -6.19
CA ASN A 603 -18.72 6.15 -5.78
C ASN A 603 -17.92 6.83 -6.89
N HIS A 604 -18.17 6.47 -8.16
CA HIS A 604 -17.57 7.16 -9.30
C HIS A 604 -17.99 8.63 -9.40
N LEU A 605 -19.27 8.93 -9.15
CA LEU A 605 -19.78 10.30 -9.12
C LEU A 605 -19.15 11.12 -7.98
N LYS A 606 -19.03 10.53 -6.78
CA LYS A 606 -18.33 11.15 -5.64
C LYS A 606 -16.85 11.39 -5.95
N PHE A 607 -16.18 10.44 -6.60
CA PHE A 607 -14.79 10.59 -7.03
C PHE A 607 -14.63 11.78 -7.97
N VAL A 608 -15.46 11.85 -9.02
CA VAL A 608 -15.44 12.94 -10.00
C VAL A 608 -15.74 14.28 -9.35
N HIS A 609 -16.65 14.32 -8.37
CA HIS A 609 -16.95 15.51 -7.60
C HIS A 609 -15.72 16.03 -6.84
N HIS A 610 -15.16 15.23 -5.93
CA HIS A 610 -14.01 15.62 -5.11
C HIS A 610 -12.79 15.98 -5.96
N TYR A 611 -12.49 15.16 -6.98
CA TYR A 611 -11.33 15.43 -7.82
C TYR A 611 -11.50 16.70 -8.67
N SER A 612 -12.71 17.00 -9.16
CA SER A 612 -12.92 18.27 -9.88
C SER A 612 -12.82 19.48 -8.97
N GLU A 613 -13.30 19.38 -7.73
CA GLU A 613 -13.14 20.46 -6.73
C GLU A 613 -11.67 20.72 -6.42
N ALA A 614 -10.87 19.67 -6.22
CA ALA A 614 -9.42 19.80 -6.06
C ALA A 614 -8.76 20.56 -7.22
N ILE A 615 -9.13 20.22 -8.46
CA ILE A 615 -8.61 20.86 -9.68
C ILE A 615 -9.00 22.34 -9.75
N HIS A 616 -10.23 22.69 -9.39
CA HIS A 616 -10.70 24.08 -9.40
C HIS A 616 -10.01 24.93 -8.33
N LEU A 617 -9.75 24.35 -7.15
CA LEU A 617 -9.00 24.99 -6.09
C LEU A 617 -7.52 25.16 -6.49
N GLU A 618 -6.88 24.08 -6.94
CA GLU A 618 -5.48 24.09 -7.33
C GLU A 618 -5.16 23.06 -8.41
N GLY A 619 -5.15 23.51 -9.66
CA GLY A 619 -4.92 22.67 -10.85
C GLY A 619 -3.51 22.07 -10.99
N LEU A 620 -2.65 22.19 -9.98
CA LEU A 620 -1.32 21.57 -9.92
C LEU A 620 -1.28 20.27 -9.11
N ILE A 621 -2.35 19.93 -8.38
CA ILE A 621 -2.46 18.71 -7.58
C ILE A 621 -3.17 17.64 -8.42
N GLY A 622 -2.63 16.42 -8.42
CA GLY A 622 -3.20 15.31 -9.18
C GLY A 622 -2.68 13.94 -8.77
N PHE A 623 -3.26 12.90 -9.36
CA PHE A 623 -2.83 11.52 -9.18
C PHE A 623 -1.62 11.23 -10.08
N GLY A 624 -0.39 11.34 -9.57
CA GLY A 624 0.82 11.04 -10.35
C GLY A 624 0.89 9.58 -10.80
N ALA A 625 1.48 8.70 -9.99
CA ALA A 625 1.55 7.26 -10.28
C ALA A 625 0.18 6.55 -10.37
N GLU A 626 -0.86 7.09 -9.72
CA GLU A 626 -2.20 6.49 -9.64
C GLU A 626 -3.18 6.93 -10.75
N LYS A 627 -2.73 7.76 -11.71
CA LYS A 627 -3.54 8.20 -12.87
C LYS A 627 -4.24 7.05 -13.60
N SER A 628 -3.60 5.89 -13.68
CA SER A 628 -4.16 4.69 -14.34
C SER A 628 -5.41 4.14 -13.65
N ARG A 629 -5.56 4.35 -12.33
CA ARG A 629 -6.75 3.96 -11.54
C ARG A 629 -7.90 4.97 -11.70
N ALA A 630 -7.56 6.26 -11.81
CA ALA A 630 -8.55 7.34 -11.95
C ALA A 630 -9.23 7.39 -13.33
N ILE A 631 -8.51 7.10 -14.42
CA ILE A 631 -9.03 7.21 -15.80
C ILE A 631 -10.29 6.35 -16.02
N PRO A 632 -10.34 5.06 -15.63
CA PRO A 632 -11.54 4.24 -15.77
C PRO A 632 -12.75 4.82 -15.04
N ILE A 633 -12.58 5.32 -13.83
CA ILE A 633 -13.65 5.91 -13.00
C ILE A 633 -14.27 7.11 -13.72
N VAL A 634 -13.44 8.06 -14.14
CA VAL A 634 -13.89 9.25 -14.87
C VAL A 634 -14.54 8.88 -16.20
N THR A 635 -14.01 7.88 -16.90
CA THR A 635 -14.56 7.39 -18.17
C THR A 635 -15.95 6.77 -17.98
N ASN A 636 -16.16 6.05 -16.88
CA ASN A 636 -17.46 5.47 -16.55
C ASN A 636 -18.52 6.56 -16.29
N VAL A 637 -18.16 7.63 -15.56
CA VAL A 637 -19.06 8.78 -15.36
C VAL A 637 -19.38 9.47 -16.68
N LEU A 638 -18.38 9.71 -17.55
CA LEU A 638 -18.62 10.28 -18.87
C LEU A 638 -19.56 9.43 -19.74
N ASN A 639 -19.41 8.10 -19.69
CA ASN A 639 -20.29 7.20 -20.43
C ASN A 639 -21.73 7.24 -19.89
N TYR A 640 -21.89 7.36 -18.58
CA TYR A 640 -23.18 7.53 -17.93
C TYR A 640 -23.82 8.87 -18.31
N THR A 641 -23.12 9.99 -18.13
CA THR A 641 -23.66 11.33 -18.43
C THR A 641 -24.00 11.50 -19.90
N ASN A 642 -23.19 10.95 -20.82
CA ASN A 642 -23.51 10.98 -22.25
C ASN A 642 -24.81 10.20 -22.58
N LYS A 643 -25.11 9.12 -21.87
CA LYS A 643 -26.38 8.39 -22.05
C LYS A 643 -27.56 9.19 -21.51
N GLU A 644 -27.43 9.77 -20.32
CA GLU A 644 -28.48 10.59 -19.71
C GLU A 644 -28.79 11.82 -20.57
N LEU A 645 -27.77 12.52 -21.07
CA LEU A 645 -27.93 13.70 -21.92
C LEU A 645 -28.43 13.38 -23.33
N ALA A 646 -28.29 12.12 -23.78
CA ALA A 646 -28.92 11.68 -25.02
C ALA A 646 -30.43 11.43 -24.85
N ILE A 647 -30.88 11.10 -23.63
CA ILE A 647 -32.29 10.93 -23.28
C ILE A 647 -32.92 12.31 -23.01
N ASP A 648 -32.29 13.11 -22.16
CA ASP A 648 -32.71 14.46 -21.81
C ASP A 648 -31.53 15.44 -21.85
N PRO A 649 -31.37 16.20 -22.94
CA PRO A 649 -30.32 17.20 -23.08
C PRO A 649 -30.39 18.35 -22.07
N THR A 650 -31.52 18.52 -21.36
CA THR A 650 -31.76 19.61 -20.41
C THR A 650 -31.56 19.21 -18.94
N ASN A 651 -31.17 17.96 -18.67
CA ASN A 651 -30.95 17.47 -17.32
C ASN A 651 -29.76 18.18 -16.64
N GLU A 652 -30.05 19.13 -15.76
CA GLU A 652 -29.06 19.97 -15.08
C GLU A 652 -28.04 19.16 -14.26
N LYS A 653 -28.48 18.09 -13.59
CA LYS A 653 -27.59 17.23 -12.80
C LYS A 653 -26.62 16.47 -13.69
N ALA A 654 -27.10 15.91 -14.80
CA ALA A 654 -26.25 15.22 -15.76
C ALA A 654 -25.29 16.20 -16.45
N LEU A 655 -25.72 17.43 -16.75
CA LEU A 655 -24.87 18.49 -17.31
C LEU A 655 -23.74 18.88 -16.35
N ASP A 656 -24.03 19.06 -15.05
CA ASP A 656 -23.00 19.38 -14.05
C ASP A 656 -21.98 18.24 -13.90
N GLN A 657 -22.45 17.00 -13.76
CA GLN A 657 -21.57 15.83 -13.65
C GLN A 657 -20.72 15.63 -14.91
N ASP A 658 -21.27 15.91 -16.10
CA ASP A 658 -20.53 15.87 -17.35
C ASP A 658 -19.42 16.95 -17.38
N LYS A 659 -19.70 18.17 -16.91
CA LYS A 659 -18.70 19.24 -16.79
C LYS A 659 -17.54 18.83 -15.87
N ARG A 660 -17.85 18.27 -14.70
CA ARG A 660 -16.86 17.79 -13.72
C ARG A 660 -16.02 16.65 -14.27
N ALA A 661 -16.66 15.66 -14.91
CA ALA A 661 -15.98 14.50 -15.47
C ALA A 661 -15.04 14.88 -16.63
N ARG A 662 -15.47 15.79 -17.52
CA ARG A 662 -14.60 16.32 -18.59
C ARG A 662 -13.40 17.06 -18.04
N THR A 663 -13.58 17.86 -17.00
CA THR A 663 -12.49 18.56 -16.32
C THR A 663 -11.45 17.57 -15.78
N CYS A 664 -11.90 16.56 -15.04
CA CYS A 664 -11.03 15.49 -14.54
C CYS A 664 -10.32 14.74 -15.67
N TRP A 665 -11.05 14.39 -16.73
CA TRP A 665 -10.50 13.64 -17.86
C TRP A 665 -9.39 14.40 -18.59
N ILE A 666 -9.59 15.70 -18.81
CA ILE A 666 -8.58 16.55 -19.45
C ILE A 666 -7.34 16.62 -18.58
N ILE A 667 -7.47 16.89 -17.28
CA ILE A 667 -6.32 16.98 -16.35
C ILE A 667 -5.57 15.65 -16.26
N LEU A 668 -6.28 14.53 -16.19
CA LEU A 668 -5.65 13.22 -16.22
C LEU A 668 -4.90 13.00 -17.53
N ASN A 669 -5.35 13.51 -18.68
CA ASN A 669 -4.73 13.27 -19.98
C ASN A 669 -3.90 14.46 -20.51
N MET A 670 -3.28 15.26 -19.63
CA MET A 670 -2.51 16.47 -19.97
C MET A 670 -1.20 16.24 -20.73
N GLU A 671 -1.26 15.61 -21.89
CA GLU A 671 -0.24 15.70 -22.93
C GLU A 671 -0.77 16.61 -24.06
N PRO A 672 -0.07 17.72 -24.39
CA PRO A 672 -0.53 18.68 -25.39
C PRO A 672 -0.51 18.05 -26.78
N THR A 673 -1.60 17.38 -27.11
CA THR A 673 -1.83 16.69 -28.38
C THR A 673 -2.98 17.34 -29.13
N GLN A 674 -2.99 17.19 -30.45
CA GLN A 674 -4.11 17.65 -31.28
C GLN A 674 -5.44 16.98 -30.87
N ALA A 675 -5.38 15.76 -30.32
CA ALA A 675 -6.53 15.03 -29.80
C ALA A 675 -7.12 15.73 -28.56
N LEU A 676 -6.27 16.15 -27.62
CA LEU A 676 -6.70 16.88 -26.41
C LEU A 676 -7.29 18.25 -26.76
N LEU A 677 -6.69 18.96 -27.72
CA LEU A 677 -7.21 20.24 -28.21
C LEU A 677 -8.60 20.09 -28.86
N SER A 678 -8.78 19.03 -29.65
CA SER A 678 -10.07 18.67 -30.24
C SER A 678 -11.11 18.36 -29.15
N TYR A 679 -10.72 17.62 -28.11
CA TYR A 679 -11.60 17.28 -26.99
C TYR A 679 -12.01 18.51 -26.17
N ALA A 680 -11.07 19.40 -25.83
CA ALA A 680 -11.38 20.67 -25.15
C ALA A 680 -12.32 21.55 -26.01
N THR A 681 -12.09 21.61 -27.32
CA THR A 681 -12.97 22.35 -28.25
C THR A 681 -14.38 21.76 -28.31
N LYS A 682 -14.52 20.43 -28.30
CA LYS A 682 -15.83 19.77 -28.20
C LYS A 682 -16.52 20.07 -26.88
N SER A 683 -15.77 20.07 -25.78
CA SER A 683 -16.30 20.36 -24.45
C SER A 683 -16.84 21.79 -24.34
N ILE A 684 -16.16 22.78 -24.94
CA ILE A 684 -16.66 24.17 -25.05
C ILE A 684 -17.95 24.24 -25.89
N LYS A 685 -18.05 23.48 -26.99
CA LYS A 685 -19.27 23.47 -27.81
C LYS A 685 -20.48 22.95 -27.03
N GLN A 686 -20.25 21.97 -26.17
CA GLN A 686 -21.28 21.32 -25.36
C GLN A 686 -21.63 22.14 -24.11
N HIS A 687 -20.65 22.78 -23.48
CA HIS A 687 -20.79 23.57 -22.25
C HIS A 687 -20.16 24.95 -22.43
N LYS A 688 -20.87 25.83 -23.13
CA LYS A 688 -20.38 27.18 -23.48
C LYS A 688 -20.25 28.10 -22.27
N ASP A 689 -20.99 27.81 -21.21
CA ASP A 689 -20.99 28.48 -19.92
C ASP A 689 -19.74 28.16 -19.06
N CYS A 690 -19.07 27.05 -19.34
CA CYS A 690 -17.94 26.59 -18.53
C CYS A 690 -16.64 27.32 -18.94
N LEU A 691 -16.35 28.44 -18.25
CA LEU A 691 -15.13 29.24 -18.46
C LEU A 691 -13.83 28.45 -18.26
N TRP A 692 -13.85 27.41 -17.42
CA TRP A 692 -12.69 26.55 -17.18
C TRP A 692 -12.19 25.86 -18.45
N PHE A 693 -13.09 25.45 -19.36
CA PHE A 693 -12.70 24.81 -20.62
C PHE A 693 -11.97 25.77 -21.57
N TYR A 694 -12.30 27.07 -21.54
CA TYR A 694 -11.57 28.09 -22.29
C TYR A 694 -10.16 28.28 -21.74
N MET A 695 -9.99 28.33 -20.41
CA MET A 695 -8.66 28.37 -19.79
C MET A 695 -7.82 27.16 -20.20
N ILE A 696 -8.38 25.95 -20.10
CA ILE A 696 -7.70 24.70 -20.49
C ILE A 696 -7.28 24.75 -21.97
N ARG A 697 -8.18 25.14 -22.88
CA ARG A 697 -7.88 25.25 -24.31
C ARG A 697 -6.78 26.28 -24.58
N GLY A 698 -6.82 27.41 -23.87
CA GLY A 698 -5.76 28.41 -23.91
C GLY A 698 -4.40 27.85 -23.47
N CYS A 699 -4.36 27.06 -22.40
CA CYS A 699 -3.14 26.38 -21.94
C CYS A 699 -2.59 25.39 -22.98
N ILE A 700 -3.45 24.60 -23.63
CA ILE A 700 -3.05 23.65 -24.70
C ILE A 700 -2.53 24.40 -25.94
N ASN A 701 -3.21 25.48 -26.35
CA ASN A 701 -2.79 26.28 -27.50
C ASN A 701 -1.47 27.01 -27.25
N LYS A 702 -1.20 27.40 -26.00
CA LYS A 702 0.06 28.06 -25.61
C LYS A 702 1.29 27.15 -25.74
N SER A 703 1.15 25.83 -25.81
CA SER A 703 2.28 24.92 -26.09
C SER A 703 2.59 24.73 -27.58
N ASN A 704 1.80 25.35 -28.48
CA ASN A 704 2.00 25.28 -29.93
C ASN A 704 2.85 26.45 -30.45
N ASN A 705 3.05 26.48 -31.77
CA ASN A 705 3.70 27.57 -32.52
C ASN A 705 3.06 28.96 -32.27
N LEU A 706 3.62 30.02 -32.88
CA LEU A 706 3.16 31.42 -32.71
C LEU A 706 1.63 31.62 -32.88
N GLN A 707 1.00 30.91 -33.82
CA GLN A 707 -0.46 30.95 -34.04
C GLN A 707 -1.25 30.40 -32.83
N GLY A 708 -0.68 29.45 -32.10
CA GLY A 708 -1.22 28.93 -30.85
C GLY A 708 -1.22 29.95 -29.72
N HIS A 709 -0.21 30.82 -29.64
CA HIS A 709 -0.19 31.87 -28.61
C HIS A 709 -1.29 32.92 -28.82
N ASP A 710 -1.58 33.34 -30.06
CA ASP A 710 -2.68 34.27 -30.36
C ASP A 710 -4.05 33.66 -30.05
N ALA A 711 -4.24 32.37 -30.32
CA ALA A 711 -5.45 31.65 -29.93
C ALA A 711 -5.60 31.57 -28.39
N ALA A 712 -4.50 31.35 -27.68
CA ALA A 712 -4.49 31.31 -26.22
C ALA A 712 -4.86 32.66 -25.59
N VAL A 713 -4.34 33.77 -26.11
CA VAL A 713 -4.67 35.12 -25.64
C VAL A 713 -6.18 35.39 -25.73
N ARG A 714 -6.82 35.02 -26.86
CA ARG A 714 -8.27 35.18 -27.04
C ARG A 714 -9.08 34.37 -26.03
N ASP A 715 -8.69 33.13 -25.77
CA ASP A 715 -9.38 32.29 -24.79
C ASP A 715 -9.26 32.86 -23.37
N PHE A 716 -8.06 33.29 -22.95
CA PHE A 716 -7.88 33.91 -21.64
C PHE A 716 -8.64 35.23 -21.51
N GLU A 717 -8.67 36.05 -22.57
CA GLU A 717 -9.39 37.31 -22.59
C GLU A 717 -10.91 37.12 -22.52
N HIS A 718 -11.43 36.04 -23.12
CA HIS A 718 -12.83 35.67 -22.97
C HIS A 718 -13.18 35.34 -21.51
N VAL A 719 -12.34 34.57 -20.82
CA VAL A 719 -12.54 34.27 -19.38
C VAL A 719 -12.48 35.54 -18.52
N ILE A 720 -11.48 36.40 -18.77
CA ILE A 720 -11.31 37.66 -18.03
C ILE A 720 -12.50 38.61 -18.23
N SER A 721 -12.97 38.78 -19.48
CA SER A 721 -14.10 39.68 -19.78
C SER A 721 -15.46 39.15 -19.34
N SER A 722 -15.59 37.83 -19.15
CA SER A 722 -16.83 37.20 -18.70
C SER A 722 -17.00 37.21 -17.17
N THR A 723 -15.97 37.61 -16.42
CA THR A 723 -16.00 37.69 -14.95
C THR A 723 -16.13 39.15 -14.50
N LYS A 724 -17.16 39.46 -13.69
CA LYS A 724 -17.42 40.84 -13.23
C LYS A 724 -16.41 41.32 -12.17
N THR A 725 -15.98 40.41 -11.31
CA THR A 725 -14.98 40.61 -10.27
C THR A 725 -13.87 39.58 -10.45
N PRO A 726 -12.58 39.94 -10.36
CA PRO A 726 -11.49 38.97 -10.51
C PRO A 726 -11.59 37.86 -9.46
N ASP A 727 -11.95 36.67 -9.92
CA ASP A 727 -11.88 35.41 -9.18
C ASP A 727 -10.56 34.68 -9.45
N ARG A 728 -10.29 33.59 -8.73
CA ARG A 728 -9.02 32.84 -8.85
C ARG A 728 -8.75 32.36 -10.28
N LEU A 729 -9.80 31.97 -11.01
CA LEU A 729 -9.74 31.53 -12.41
C LEU A 729 -9.32 32.68 -13.34
N SER A 730 -10.01 33.82 -13.28
CA SER A 730 -9.67 34.99 -14.09
C SER A 730 -8.31 35.56 -13.73
N ILE A 731 -7.91 35.60 -12.45
CA ILE A 731 -6.57 36.00 -12.01
C ILE A 731 -5.49 35.11 -12.65
N SER A 732 -5.70 33.79 -12.65
CA SER A 732 -4.80 32.83 -13.32
C SER A 732 -4.72 33.09 -14.83
N CYS A 733 -5.85 33.38 -15.47
CA CYS A 733 -5.91 33.75 -16.90
C CYS A 733 -5.16 35.06 -17.20
N ILE A 734 -5.17 36.06 -16.31
CA ILE A 734 -4.40 37.31 -16.48
C ILE A 734 -2.90 36.99 -16.54
N HIS A 735 -2.38 36.18 -15.62
CA HIS A 735 -0.98 35.75 -15.64
C HIS A 735 -0.65 34.92 -16.89
N LEU A 736 -1.52 33.98 -17.26
CA LEU A 736 -1.31 33.11 -18.42
C LEU A 736 -1.32 33.89 -19.74
N LYS A 737 -2.20 34.91 -19.86
CA LYS A 737 -2.24 35.89 -20.95
C LYS A 737 -0.96 36.69 -21.01
N ALA A 738 -0.47 37.22 -19.89
CA ALA A 738 0.79 37.97 -19.84
C ALA A 738 1.98 37.17 -20.39
N LYS A 739 2.05 35.88 -20.03
CA LYS A 739 3.08 34.94 -20.54
C LYS A 739 2.88 34.57 -22.01
N ALA A 740 1.65 34.49 -22.53
CA ALA A 740 1.41 34.28 -23.95
C ALA A 740 1.82 35.51 -24.79
N LEU A 741 1.49 36.71 -24.32
CA LEU A 741 1.91 37.98 -24.92
C LEU A 741 3.43 38.16 -24.92
N TYR A 742 4.09 37.70 -23.85
CA TYR A 742 5.55 37.64 -23.77
C TYR A 742 6.15 36.83 -24.93
N ASN A 743 5.63 35.61 -25.14
CA ASN A 743 6.10 34.72 -26.20
C ASN A 743 5.77 35.24 -27.62
N LEU A 744 4.73 36.08 -27.76
CA LEU A 744 4.41 36.81 -28.98
C LEU A 744 5.30 38.03 -29.22
N ASN A 745 6.29 38.29 -28.35
CA ASN A 745 7.14 39.47 -28.37
C ASN A 745 6.37 40.81 -28.24
N GLN A 746 5.17 40.79 -27.64
CA GLN A 746 4.35 41.98 -27.38
C GLN A 746 4.67 42.56 -26.00
N SER A 747 5.88 43.08 -25.82
CA SER A 747 6.42 43.46 -24.51
C SER A 747 5.57 44.46 -23.72
N ASP A 748 5.01 45.48 -24.37
CA ASP A 748 4.18 46.49 -23.68
C ASP A 748 2.90 45.89 -23.11
N LYS A 749 2.17 45.14 -23.94
CA LYS A 749 0.95 44.42 -23.51
C LYS A 749 1.25 43.34 -22.46
N SER A 750 2.42 42.70 -22.57
CA SER A 750 2.87 41.71 -21.58
C SER A 750 3.13 42.36 -20.23
N ILE A 751 3.83 43.51 -20.19
CA ILE A 751 4.08 44.29 -18.97
C ILE A 751 2.75 44.72 -18.34
N GLU A 752 1.83 45.29 -19.11
CA GLU A 752 0.51 45.72 -18.62
C GLU A 752 -0.26 44.54 -18.01
N ALA A 753 -0.27 43.38 -18.67
CA ALA A 753 -0.94 42.19 -18.17
C ALA A 753 -0.28 41.65 -16.88
N TYR A 754 1.05 41.65 -16.76
CA TYR A 754 1.72 41.28 -15.52
C TYR A 754 1.44 42.26 -14.37
N LYS A 755 1.39 43.57 -14.65
CA LYS A 755 0.98 44.59 -13.66
C LYS A 755 -0.46 44.38 -13.21
N ALA A 756 -1.37 44.08 -14.15
CA ALA A 756 -2.77 43.78 -13.85
C ALA A 756 -2.91 42.52 -12.99
N PHE A 757 -2.12 41.47 -13.25
CA PHE A 757 -2.06 40.29 -12.40
C PHE A 757 -1.62 40.64 -10.98
N LEU A 758 -0.51 41.35 -10.83
CA LEU A 758 0.05 41.73 -9.52
C LEU A 758 -0.87 42.67 -8.71
N ALA A 759 -1.74 43.42 -9.37
CA ALA A 759 -2.73 44.27 -8.70
C ALA A 759 -3.87 43.48 -8.04
N CYS A 760 -4.16 42.27 -8.55
CA CYS A 760 -5.27 41.44 -8.10
C CYS A 760 -4.82 40.15 -7.40
N ALA A 761 -3.57 39.73 -7.57
CA ALA A 761 -3.02 38.50 -6.98
C ALA A 761 -2.73 38.67 -5.49
N GLU A 762 -2.87 37.58 -4.74
CA GLU A 762 -2.43 37.53 -3.35
C GLU A 762 -0.93 37.77 -3.23
N LYS A 763 -0.50 38.38 -2.13
CA LYS A 763 0.92 38.73 -1.92
C LYS A 763 1.83 37.50 -1.93
N ASP A 764 1.31 36.35 -1.54
CA ASP A 764 2.02 35.07 -1.49
C ASP A 764 1.78 34.18 -2.72
N ASP A 765 1.09 34.68 -3.77
CA ASP A 765 0.84 33.91 -4.98
C ASP A 765 2.16 33.43 -5.60
N ARG A 766 2.21 32.13 -5.94
CA ARG A 766 3.40 31.47 -6.49
C ARG A 766 3.98 32.14 -7.74
N HIS A 767 3.17 32.90 -8.49
CA HIS A 767 3.60 33.57 -9.71
C HIS A 767 4.00 35.03 -9.50
N ALA A 768 3.81 35.60 -8.29
CA ALA A 768 4.13 37.00 -8.02
C ALA A 768 5.62 37.32 -8.24
N PRO A 769 6.60 36.55 -7.71
CA PRO A 769 8.02 36.84 -7.93
C PRO A 769 8.39 36.78 -9.42
N VAL A 770 7.94 35.72 -10.10
CA VAL A 770 8.19 35.53 -11.54
C VAL A 770 7.60 36.65 -12.38
N SER A 771 6.42 37.17 -12.01
CA SER A 771 5.79 38.27 -12.73
C SER A 771 6.60 39.57 -12.62
N TYR A 772 7.13 39.88 -11.44
CA TYR A 772 8.05 41.01 -11.26
C TYR A 772 9.31 40.89 -12.12
N TYR A 773 9.92 39.71 -12.15
CA TYR A 773 11.09 39.45 -13.01
C TYR A 773 10.75 39.56 -14.50
N LYS A 774 9.62 39.02 -14.94
CA LYS A 774 9.19 39.12 -16.34
C LYS A 774 8.92 40.56 -16.78
N ILE A 775 8.45 41.44 -15.88
CA ILE A 775 8.34 42.88 -16.19
C ILE A 775 9.71 43.48 -16.45
N ALA A 776 10.68 43.25 -15.55
CA ALA A 776 12.05 43.75 -15.71
C ALA A 776 12.72 43.21 -16.99
N GLU A 777 12.51 41.93 -17.31
CA GLU A 777 13.01 41.27 -18.52
C GLU A 777 12.40 41.88 -19.79
N ASN A 778 11.09 42.12 -19.82
CA ASN A 778 10.44 42.80 -20.96
C ASN A 778 10.96 44.22 -21.15
N MET A 779 11.20 44.97 -20.06
CA MET A 779 11.77 46.32 -20.13
C MET A 779 13.18 46.30 -20.74
N PHE A 780 13.98 45.28 -20.41
CA PHE A 780 15.28 45.06 -21.03
C PHE A 780 15.16 44.71 -22.52
N LEU A 781 14.30 43.74 -22.85
CA LEU A 781 14.09 43.29 -24.23
C LEU A 781 13.62 44.41 -25.17
N LYS A 782 12.90 45.43 -24.68
CA LYS A 782 12.53 46.61 -25.47
C LYS A 782 13.76 47.38 -26.00
N GLN A 783 14.91 47.27 -25.35
CA GLN A 783 16.17 47.89 -25.78
C GLN A 783 16.95 47.04 -26.80
N CYS A 784 16.59 45.77 -26.96
CA CYS A 784 17.29 44.81 -27.84
C CYS A 784 16.67 44.77 -29.25
N LYS A 785 17.49 44.50 -30.28
CA LYS A 785 16.99 44.34 -31.66
C LYS A 785 16.16 43.04 -31.77
N PRO A 786 15.20 42.95 -32.71
CA PRO A 786 14.30 41.79 -32.85
C PRO A 786 14.99 40.42 -32.96
N MET A 787 16.14 40.34 -33.66
CA MET A 787 16.93 39.10 -33.75
C MET A 787 17.59 38.71 -32.43
N ASP A 788 18.00 39.69 -31.62
CA ASP A 788 18.65 39.46 -30.33
C ASP A 788 17.66 38.93 -29.28
N LYS A 789 16.35 39.28 -29.40
CA LYS A 789 15.28 38.79 -28.52
C LYS A 789 15.09 37.26 -28.56
N VAL A 790 15.39 36.64 -29.69
CA VAL A 790 15.16 35.20 -29.94
C VAL A 790 16.20 34.32 -29.22
N ASN A 791 17.35 34.87 -28.85
CA ASN A 791 18.45 34.11 -28.26
C ASN A 791 19.14 34.89 -27.12
N MET A 792 18.39 35.22 -26.06
CA MET A 792 18.92 35.95 -24.89
C MET A 792 20.12 35.27 -24.19
N GLN A 793 20.23 33.94 -24.26
CA GLN A 793 21.39 33.22 -23.75
C GLN A 793 22.66 33.54 -24.56
N SER A 794 22.53 33.80 -25.87
CA SER A 794 23.66 34.16 -26.74
C SER A 794 24.11 35.63 -26.56
N LEU A 795 23.20 36.51 -26.14
CA LEU A 795 23.49 37.92 -25.82
C LEU A 795 24.52 38.03 -24.67
N LEU A 796 24.42 37.21 -23.62
CA LEU A 796 25.35 37.19 -22.49
C LEU A 796 26.77 36.72 -22.86
N ASN A 797 26.90 35.97 -23.95
CA ASN A 797 28.19 35.45 -24.43
C ASN A 797 28.85 36.36 -25.49
N ASN A 798 28.17 37.44 -25.89
CA ASN A 798 28.64 38.33 -26.95
C ASN A 798 29.37 39.55 -26.35
N SER A 799 30.58 39.85 -26.84
CA SER A 799 31.43 40.94 -26.35
C SER A 799 30.84 42.34 -26.58
N SER A 800 29.77 42.43 -27.37
CA SER A 800 28.96 43.63 -27.64
C SER A 800 27.94 43.98 -26.55
N PHE A 801 27.85 43.20 -25.46
CA PHE A 801 26.92 43.46 -24.34
C PHE A 801 27.24 44.75 -23.54
N LYS A 802 28.41 45.36 -23.77
CA LYS A 802 28.81 46.65 -23.18
C LYS A 802 28.08 47.81 -23.88
N GLY A 803 26.94 48.24 -23.34
CA GLY A 803 26.26 49.45 -23.81
C GLY A 803 24.79 49.62 -23.41
N PHE A 804 24.13 48.59 -22.88
CA PHE A 804 22.73 48.67 -22.47
C PHE A 804 22.57 49.41 -21.13
N LYS A 805 21.65 50.38 -21.07
CA LYS A 805 21.37 51.16 -19.85
C LYS A 805 20.27 50.48 -19.05
N ILE A 806 20.60 49.99 -17.86
CA ILE A 806 19.59 49.51 -16.90
C ILE A 806 18.82 50.71 -16.34
N SER A 807 17.51 50.74 -16.57
CA SER A 807 16.65 51.79 -16.03
C SER A 807 16.43 51.62 -14.52
N GLN A 808 16.20 52.73 -13.81
CA GLN A 808 15.81 52.68 -12.39
C GLN A 808 14.51 51.88 -12.18
N GLU A 809 13.58 51.97 -13.13
CA GLU A 809 12.33 51.20 -13.11
C GLU A 809 12.59 49.69 -13.21
N MET A 810 13.52 49.25 -14.05
CA MET A 810 13.91 47.83 -14.15
C MET A 810 14.51 47.33 -12.83
N LYS A 811 15.42 48.10 -12.20
CA LYS A 811 15.99 47.75 -10.88
C LYS A 811 14.91 47.69 -9.79
N HIS A 812 13.94 48.59 -9.86
CA HIS A 812 12.80 48.60 -8.94
C HIS A 812 11.97 47.31 -9.04
N TYR A 813 11.55 46.91 -10.24
CA TYR A 813 10.79 45.66 -10.43
C TYR A 813 11.58 44.41 -10.06
N TYR A 814 12.88 44.38 -10.36
CA TYR A 814 13.76 43.31 -9.91
C TYR A 814 13.80 43.21 -8.37
N GLN A 815 13.92 44.35 -7.67
CA GLN A 815 13.93 44.37 -6.20
C GLN A 815 12.57 43.96 -5.61
N LEU A 816 11.46 44.32 -6.26
CA LEU A 816 10.12 43.85 -5.88
C LEU A 816 10.01 42.33 -6.02
N GLY A 817 10.60 41.74 -7.06
CA GLY A 817 10.69 40.28 -7.22
C GLY A 817 11.45 39.61 -6.07
N ILE A 818 12.60 40.16 -5.67
CA ILE A 818 13.36 39.65 -4.50
C ILE A 818 12.54 39.75 -3.22
N ASN A 819 11.80 40.84 -3.04
CA ASN A 819 10.96 41.02 -1.86
C ASN A 819 9.78 40.03 -1.88
N ALA A 820 9.20 39.76 -3.04
CA ALA A 820 8.15 38.76 -3.20
C ALA A 820 8.64 37.32 -2.93
N GLU A 821 9.90 36.98 -3.25
CA GLU A 821 10.47 35.68 -2.88
C GLU A 821 10.50 35.43 -1.37
N LYS A 822 10.67 36.49 -0.55
CA LYS A 822 10.79 36.36 0.91
C LYS A 822 9.48 35.94 1.58
N VAL A 823 8.35 36.21 0.95
CA VAL A 823 7.00 35.84 1.45
C VAL A 823 6.46 34.58 0.77
N GLN A 824 7.26 33.94 -0.09
CA GLN A 824 6.86 32.77 -0.87
C GLN A 824 7.04 31.47 -0.08
N LEU A 825 6.21 30.46 -0.40
CA LEU A 825 6.35 29.12 0.15
C LEU A 825 7.68 28.48 -0.28
N PRO A 826 8.39 27.75 0.61
CA PRO A 826 9.72 27.21 0.31
C PRO A 826 9.80 26.36 -0.96
N CYS A 827 8.74 25.61 -1.28
CA CYS A 827 8.67 24.77 -2.47
C CYS A 827 8.65 25.55 -3.79
N PHE A 828 8.24 26.83 -3.78
CA PHE A 828 8.18 27.67 -4.98
C PHE A 828 9.40 28.59 -5.14
N VAL A 829 10.25 28.72 -4.12
CA VAL A 829 11.43 29.61 -4.14
C VAL A 829 12.45 29.20 -5.19
N SER A 830 12.74 27.89 -5.32
CA SER A 830 13.73 27.38 -6.27
C SER A 830 13.39 27.71 -7.72
N LYS A 831 12.10 27.65 -8.07
CA LYS A 831 11.60 28.03 -9.39
C LYS A 831 11.86 29.50 -9.65
N CYS A 832 11.40 30.38 -8.77
CA CYS A 832 11.60 31.84 -8.87
C CYS A 832 13.07 32.24 -9.08
N GLN A 833 14.00 31.53 -8.42
CA GLN A 833 15.44 31.74 -8.58
C GLN A 833 15.95 31.39 -9.99
N GLN A 834 15.38 30.39 -10.66
CA GLN A 834 15.70 30.07 -12.05
C GLN A 834 15.28 31.20 -12.99
N GLU A 835 14.08 31.77 -12.81
CA GLU A 835 13.65 32.91 -13.63
C GLU A 835 14.44 34.20 -13.33
N ARG A 836 15.01 34.34 -12.12
CA ARG A 836 15.89 35.46 -11.75
C ARG A 836 17.28 35.38 -12.38
N PHE A 837 17.79 34.18 -12.67
CA PHE A 837 19.18 33.93 -13.09
C PHE A 837 19.68 34.87 -14.20
N LEU A 838 18.85 35.10 -15.23
CA LEU A 838 19.22 35.96 -16.35
C LEU A 838 19.35 37.43 -15.93
N LEU A 839 18.39 37.93 -15.15
CA LEU A 839 18.42 39.31 -14.63
C LEU A 839 19.57 39.53 -13.67
N ASP A 840 19.92 38.53 -12.86
CA ASP A 840 21.11 38.56 -12.01
C ASP A 840 22.37 38.80 -12.86
N ALA A 841 22.54 38.10 -13.98
CA ALA A 841 23.68 38.27 -14.88
C ALA A 841 23.69 39.65 -15.56
N ILE A 842 22.53 40.14 -16.00
CA ILE A 842 22.37 41.45 -16.66
C ILE A 842 22.68 42.60 -15.68
N ILE A 843 22.15 42.54 -14.46
CA ILE A 843 22.38 43.58 -13.45
C ILE A 843 23.85 43.57 -12.99
N LYS A 844 24.42 42.39 -12.73
CA LYS A 844 25.83 42.23 -12.30
C LYS A 844 26.84 42.77 -13.32
N THR A 845 26.58 42.61 -14.62
CA THR A 845 27.48 43.10 -15.68
C THR A 845 27.43 44.62 -15.88
N SER A 846 26.36 45.28 -15.44
CA SER A 846 26.19 46.74 -15.56
C SER A 846 26.78 47.56 -14.41
N ASP A 847 26.83 46.99 -13.19
CA ASP A 847 27.17 47.74 -11.98
C ASP A 847 28.64 47.62 -11.54
N ASN A 848 29.49 46.87 -12.26
CA ASN A 848 30.91 46.66 -11.91
C ASN A 848 31.13 46.24 -10.43
N GLN A 849 30.12 45.61 -9.82
CA GLN A 849 30.15 45.16 -8.44
C GLN A 849 30.22 43.64 -8.37
N SER A 850 31.09 43.15 -7.49
CA SER A 850 31.27 41.74 -7.14
C SER A 850 29.92 41.08 -6.79
N PRO A 851 29.74 39.78 -7.06
CA PRO A 851 28.46 39.11 -6.84
C PRO A 851 28.00 39.26 -5.37
N LEU A 852 26.78 39.77 -5.17
CA LEU A 852 26.09 39.71 -3.89
C LEU A 852 26.07 38.27 -3.40
N LYS A 853 26.73 38.02 -2.26
CA LYS A 853 26.66 36.76 -1.53
C LYS A 853 25.20 36.39 -1.27
N PRO A 854 24.80 35.11 -1.37
CA PRO A 854 23.59 34.66 -0.70
C PRO A 854 23.70 35.05 0.78
N LEU A 855 22.59 35.48 1.39
CA LEU A 855 22.52 35.90 2.79
C LEU A 855 23.41 34.99 3.67
N SER A 856 24.55 35.53 4.08
CA SER A 856 25.23 35.00 5.25
C SER A 856 24.42 35.47 6.44
N SER A 857 24.14 34.54 7.35
CA SER A 857 23.59 34.84 8.66
C SER A 857 24.38 35.95 9.34
N PRO A 858 23.74 36.74 10.24
CA PRO A 858 24.42 37.82 10.94
C PRO A 858 25.64 37.28 11.70
N PRO A 859 26.67 38.11 11.93
CA PRO A 859 27.88 37.65 12.58
C PRO A 859 27.58 37.33 14.04
N ALA A 860 27.46 36.04 14.36
CA ALA A 860 27.36 35.54 15.72
C ALA A 860 28.61 34.74 16.05
N THR A 861 29.31 35.20 17.07
CA THR A 861 30.48 34.61 17.71
C THR A 861 30.13 33.24 18.30
N GLY A 862 30.29 32.17 17.52
CA GLY A 862 30.04 30.79 17.96
C GLY A 862 31.16 29.83 17.53
N SER A 863 31.39 28.78 18.32
CA SER A 863 32.38 27.74 18.02
C SER A 863 32.14 27.08 16.65
N THR A 864 33.18 26.56 16.00
CA THR A 864 33.15 25.91 14.67
C THR A 864 32.10 24.79 14.55
N VAL A 865 31.74 24.15 15.66
CA VAL A 865 30.71 23.09 15.70
C VAL A 865 29.31 23.68 15.58
N GLN A 866 29.04 24.83 16.20
CA GLN A 866 27.73 25.47 16.17
C GLN A 866 27.38 25.96 14.77
N LYS A 867 28.36 26.54 14.07
CA LYS A 867 28.23 26.93 12.66
C LYS A 867 27.85 25.75 11.74
N LYS A 868 28.38 24.55 12.01
CA LYS A 868 28.05 23.33 11.25
C LYS A 868 26.69 22.74 11.61
N ILE A 869 26.16 23.00 12.81
CA ILE A 869 24.81 22.58 13.22
C ILE A 869 23.73 23.42 12.53
N GLU A 870 23.98 24.72 12.39
CA GLU A 870 23.05 25.67 11.76
C GLU A 870 23.13 25.65 10.21
N ASP A 871 24.03 24.87 9.64
CA ASP A 871 24.22 24.74 8.19
C ASP A 871 23.13 23.84 7.57
N VAL A 872 22.08 24.49 7.07
CA VAL A 872 20.93 23.87 6.41
C VAL A 872 21.36 23.05 5.18
N TRP A 873 22.37 23.50 4.44
CA TRP A 873 22.84 22.82 3.22
C TRP A 873 23.51 21.49 3.56
N ARG A 874 24.36 21.49 4.58
CA ARG A 874 24.97 20.28 5.13
C ARG A 874 23.94 19.25 5.55
N ASN A 875 22.93 19.67 6.32
CA ASN A 875 21.90 18.76 6.81
C ASN A 875 21.12 18.13 5.65
N ARG A 876 20.78 18.93 4.64
CA ARG A 876 20.09 18.48 3.43
C ARG A 876 20.90 17.46 2.63
N ILE A 877 22.21 17.70 2.41
CA ILE A 877 23.06 16.76 1.66
C ILE A 877 23.22 15.43 2.41
N LEU A 878 23.54 15.48 3.71
CA LEU A 878 23.74 14.28 4.52
C LEU A 878 22.46 13.43 4.56
N HIS A 879 21.31 14.07 4.78
CA HIS A 879 20.01 13.39 4.78
C HIS A 879 19.74 12.69 3.44
N ALA A 880 19.89 13.41 2.33
CA ALA A 880 19.65 12.87 0.99
C ALA A 880 20.57 11.69 0.67
N HIS A 881 21.84 11.78 1.05
CA HIS A 881 22.82 10.72 0.83
C HIS A 881 22.54 9.45 1.64
N ARG A 882 22.15 9.60 2.90
CA ARG A 882 21.84 8.45 3.78
C ARG A 882 20.54 7.76 3.44
N LYS A 883 19.53 8.53 3.01
CA LYS A 883 18.31 7.98 2.45
C LYS A 883 18.63 7.12 1.23
N LEU A 884 19.47 7.62 0.32
CA LEU A 884 19.94 6.87 -0.84
C LEU A 884 20.65 5.57 -0.44
N ILE A 885 21.54 5.59 0.55
CA ILE A 885 22.21 4.38 1.06
C ILE A 885 21.17 3.37 1.57
N SER A 886 20.21 3.81 2.39
CA SER A 886 19.19 2.94 2.97
C SER A 886 18.26 2.34 1.91
N GLU A 887 17.80 3.13 0.94
CA GLU A 887 16.93 2.65 -0.16
C GLU A 887 17.65 1.57 -0.98
N VAL A 888 18.93 1.80 -1.25
CA VAL A 888 19.79 0.89 -1.99
C VAL A 888 20.10 -0.38 -1.18
N GLU A 889 20.16 -0.33 0.15
CA GLU A 889 20.34 -1.48 1.04
C GLU A 889 19.08 -2.33 1.20
N TYR A 890 17.90 -1.71 1.36
CA TYR A 890 16.64 -2.41 1.64
C TYR A 890 16.04 -3.13 0.43
N SER A 891 16.35 -2.67 -0.78
CA SER A 891 15.92 -3.39 -1.98
C SER A 891 16.85 -4.59 -2.21
N SER A 892 16.35 -5.80 -1.95
CA SER A 892 16.92 -7.05 -2.47
C SER A 892 16.73 -7.20 -4.00
N GLN A 893 16.12 -6.20 -4.64
CA GLN A 893 15.72 -6.18 -6.05
C GLN A 893 16.14 -4.91 -6.81
N PHE A 894 17.32 -4.33 -6.54
CA PHE A 894 17.96 -3.57 -7.60
C PHE A 894 18.47 -4.56 -8.65
N GLN A 895 17.54 -5.03 -9.51
CA GLN A 895 17.89 -5.50 -10.83
C GLN A 895 18.80 -4.43 -11.44
N ARG A 896 19.95 -4.84 -11.97
CA ARG A 896 20.89 -4.02 -12.76
C ARG A 896 20.24 -3.37 -14.02
N GLY A 897 18.92 -3.27 -14.12
CA GLY A 897 18.19 -2.97 -15.35
C GLY A 897 17.15 -1.85 -15.33
N LYS A 898 16.80 -1.22 -14.19
CA LYS A 898 15.84 -0.10 -14.18
C LYS A 898 16.22 1.02 -13.21
N SER A 899 17.38 1.61 -13.47
CA SER A 899 17.63 3.04 -13.26
C SER A 899 18.74 3.43 -14.23
N MET A 900 18.45 3.38 -15.54
CA MET A 900 19.00 4.45 -16.36
C MET A 900 18.20 5.70 -15.99
N MET A 901 18.53 6.34 -14.86
CA MET A 901 18.70 7.78 -14.98
C MET A 901 19.73 7.90 -16.10
N THR A 902 19.30 8.39 -17.25
CA THR A 902 20.20 8.82 -18.30
C THR A 902 21.25 9.69 -17.64
N THR A 903 22.42 9.14 -17.32
CA THR A 903 23.61 9.94 -17.06
C THR A 903 23.87 10.61 -18.39
N VAL A 904 23.27 11.78 -18.56
CA VAL A 904 23.58 12.70 -19.64
C VAL A 904 25.10 12.74 -19.73
N ILE A 905 25.62 12.45 -20.92
CA ILE A 905 27.05 12.50 -21.21
C ILE A 905 27.53 13.87 -20.71
N PRO A 906 28.54 13.92 -19.82
CA PRO A 906 28.99 15.18 -19.27
C PRO A 906 29.47 16.10 -20.41
N LYS A 907 29.18 17.41 -20.33
CA LYS A 907 29.53 18.35 -21.41
C LYS A 907 31.05 18.54 -21.51
N LEU A 908 31.72 18.44 -20.38
CA LEU A 908 33.18 18.44 -20.26
C LEU A 908 33.66 17.09 -19.74
N LYS A 909 34.85 16.68 -20.18
CA LYS A 909 35.53 15.45 -19.73
C LYS A 909 36.78 15.84 -18.96
N GLN A 910 36.87 15.42 -17.70
CA GLN A 910 38.05 15.66 -16.88
C GLN A 910 39.17 14.70 -17.31
N GLU A 911 40.36 15.24 -17.56
CA GLU A 911 41.55 14.48 -17.94
C GLU A 911 42.76 15.03 -17.17
N PHE A 912 43.69 14.15 -16.79
CA PHE A 912 44.94 14.55 -16.14
C PHE A 912 45.88 15.25 -17.14
N LYS A 913 46.21 16.52 -16.90
CA LYS A 913 47.03 17.34 -17.84
C LYS A 913 48.43 17.71 -17.33
N ASN A 914 48.62 18.13 -16.07
CA ASN A 914 49.93 18.50 -15.50
C ASN A 914 49.87 18.65 -13.96
N MET A 915 50.99 18.42 -13.24
CA MET A 915 51.15 18.64 -11.80
C MET A 915 51.92 19.93 -11.44
N ILE A 916 52.51 20.63 -12.40
CA ILE A 916 53.36 21.81 -12.15
C ILE A 916 52.49 23.07 -11.97
N GLY A 917 52.69 23.80 -10.87
CA GLY A 917 52.08 25.12 -10.63
C GLY A 917 50.63 25.10 -10.12
N LEU A 918 50.17 23.99 -9.53
CA LEU A 918 48.79 23.86 -9.02
C LEU A 918 48.49 24.89 -7.92
N LYS A 919 47.35 25.58 -8.04
CA LYS A 919 46.83 26.51 -7.03
C LYS A 919 45.73 25.87 -6.19
N GLU A 920 45.82 25.97 -4.88
CA GLU A 920 44.75 25.50 -3.99
C GLU A 920 43.43 26.25 -4.27
N ILE A 921 42.31 25.52 -4.28
CA ILE A 921 40.96 26.05 -4.44
C ILE A 921 40.03 25.43 -3.39
N PHE A 922 38.97 26.15 -3.02
CA PHE A 922 37.95 25.72 -2.08
C PHE A 922 36.56 25.78 -2.73
N PHE A 923 35.55 25.14 -2.15
CA PHE A 923 34.21 25.13 -2.73
C PHE A 923 33.63 26.53 -2.89
N ALA A 924 33.88 27.42 -1.93
CA ALA A 924 33.48 28.83 -1.99
C ALA A 924 34.07 29.61 -3.19
N ASP A 925 35.19 29.14 -3.75
CA ASP A 925 35.87 29.76 -4.89
C ASP A 925 35.44 29.12 -6.23
N MET A 926 34.66 28.04 -6.17
CA MET A 926 34.07 27.37 -7.32
C MET A 926 32.66 27.91 -7.58
N ASP A 927 32.30 28.06 -8.85
CA ASP A 927 30.99 28.55 -9.28
C ASP A 927 30.07 27.32 -9.44
N PRO A 928 29.10 27.13 -8.53
CA PRO A 928 28.22 25.97 -8.56
C PRO A 928 27.17 26.05 -9.69
N THR A 929 27.09 27.17 -10.41
CA THR A 929 26.06 27.41 -11.43
C THR A 929 26.50 27.02 -12.84
N ILE A 930 27.79 26.69 -13.02
CA ILE A 930 28.37 26.38 -14.32
C ILE A 930 29.06 25.02 -14.30
N ASP A 931 28.99 24.34 -15.45
CA ASP A 931 29.75 23.12 -15.71
C ASP A 931 31.19 23.53 -16.05
N LYS A 932 32.14 23.37 -15.11
CA LYS A 932 33.50 23.90 -15.26
C LYS A 932 34.57 23.00 -14.62
N ILE A 933 35.63 22.75 -15.39
CA ILE A 933 36.87 22.15 -14.90
C ILE A 933 37.83 23.28 -14.51
N TYR A 934 38.29 23.26 -13.27
CA TYR A 934 39.24 24.24 -12.73
C TYR A 934 40.67 23.79 -13.03
N GLU A 935 41.09 23.95 -14.29
CA GLU A 935 42.44 23.56 -14.72
C GLU A 935 43.52 24.27 -13.91
N GLN A 936 44.61 23.56 -13.58
CA GLN A 936 45.71 24.04 -12.72
C GLN A 936 45.31 24.35 -11.27
N ASN A 937 44.18 23.85 -10.80
CA ASN A 937 43.81 23.90 -9.39
C ASN A 937 43.86 22.54 -8.72
N ILE A 938 43.99 22.55 -7.39
CA ILE A 938 43.90 21.37 -6.55
C ILE A 938 42.99 21.67 -5.36
N ILE A 939 42.10 20.74 -5.01
CA ILE A 939 41.26 20.84 -3.82
C ILE A 939 41.55 19.67 -2.89
N GLU A 940 41.78 19.95 -1.61
CA GLU A 940 41.95 18.93 -0.57
C GLU A 940 40.62 18.69 0.14
N LEU A 941 40.22 17.42 0.23
CA LEU A 941 38.90 16.99 0.67
C LEU A 941 39.00 15.88 1.71
N THR A 942 38.04 15.87 2.64
CA THR A 942 37.84 14.80 3.62
C THR A 942 36.50 14.14 3.37
N ASN A 943 36.44 12.80 3.26
CA ASN A 943 35.15 12.11 3.27
C ASN A 943 34.54 12.14 4.68
N ILE A 944 33.33 12.68 4.83
CA ILE A 944 32.69 12.87 6.13
C ILE A 944 31.51 11.92 6.39
N ASP A 945 31.15 11.07 5.43
CA ASP A 945 30.03 10.12 5.59
C ASP A 945 30.29 8.75 4.97
N GLU A 946 29.34 7.83 5.13
CA GLU A 946 29.43 6.47 4.56
C GLU A 946 29.40 6.50 3.02
N ILE A 947 30.08 5.54 2.38
CA ILE A 947 30.19 5.49 0.92
C ILE A 947 29.05 4.68 0.29
N CYS A 948 28.57 5.08 -0.90
CA CYS A 948 27.60 4.28 -1.66
C CYS A 948 28.26 3.67 -2.90
N THR A 949 28.29 2.34 -2.98
CA THR A 949 29.06 1.58 -4.00
C THR A 949 28.20 0.83 -5.01
N LYS A 950 26.87 0.83 -4.88
CA LYS A 950 25.95 0.07 -5.74
C LYS A 950 25.61 0.75 -7.08
N PHE A 951 26.24 1.88 -7.39
CA PHE A 951 26.13 2.58 -8.68
C PHE A 951 27.39 2.35 -9.53
N GLU A 952 27.33 2.74 -10.82
CA GLU A 952 28.50 2.78 -11.71
C GLU A 952 29.57 3.78 -11.25
N SER A 953 29.18 4.74 -10.41
CA SER A 953 30.09 5.66 -9.71
C SER A 953 30.11 5.39 -8.22
N LEU A 954 31.24 5.70 -7.59
CA LEU A 954 31.36 5.81 -6.14
C LEU A 954 30.83 7.18 -5.69
N LYS A 955 29.80 7.19 -4.84
CA LYS A 955 29.18 8.42 -4.32
C LYS A 955 29.62 8.68 -2.88
N LEU A 956 30.03 9.92 -2.62
CA LEU A 956 30.69 10.40 -1.40
C LEU A 956 30.10 11.75 -0.97
N ILE A 957 30.17 12.06 0.34
CA ILE A 957 29.98 13.41 0.86
C ILE A 957 31.33 13.91 1.39
N VAL A 958 31.80 15.02 0.85
CA VAL A 958 33.13 15.55 1.12
C VAL A 958 33.06 16.94 1.72
N GLU A 959 34.01 17.22 2.62
CA GLU A 959 34.24 18.53 3.22
C GLU A 959 35.61 19.08 2.80
N ASP A 960 35.68 20.36 2.43
CA ASP A 960 36.95 21.07 2.20
C ASP A 960 37.54 21.68 3.50
N LYS A 961 38.73 22.29 3.43
CA LYS A 961 39.35 22.90 4.63
C LYS A 961 38.57 24.08 5.21
N LYS A 962 37.66 24.71 4.46
CA LYS A 962 36.82 25.82 4.94
C LYS A 962 35.55 25.33 5.64
N GLY A 963 35.25 24.03 5.56
CA GLY A 963 34.12 23.39 6.21
C GLY A 963 32.87 23.29 5.32
N ASP A 964 32.98 23.67 4.05
CA ASP A 964 31.91 23.60 3.06
C ASP A 964 31.76 22.16 2.56
N VAL A 965 30.52 21.74 2.28
CA VAL A 965 30.21 20.35 1.92
C VAL A 965 29.53 20.22 0.57
N HIS A 966 29.96 19.23 -0.19
CA HIS A 966 29.38 18.88 -1.49
C HIS A 966 29.30 17.37 -1.71
N LYS A 967 28.43 16.98 -2.63
CA LYS A 967 28.39 15.62 -3.18
C LYS A 967 29.58 15.43 -4.12
N LEU A 968 30.17 14.24 -4.09
CA LEU A 968 31.23 13.83 -5.00
C LEU A 968 30.88 12.48 -5.64
N SER A 969 31.02 12.40 -6.96
CA SER A 969 30.82 11.18 -7.73
C SER A 969 32.08 10.82 -8.51
N ILE A 970 32.67 9.65 -8.23
CA ILE A 970 33.90 9.16 -8.88
C ILE A 970 33.55 8.02 -9.83
N TYR A 971 33.98 8.11 -11.08
CA TYR A 971 33.75 7.13 -12.13
C TYR A 971 35.06 6.39 -12.46
N ASN A 972 34.94 5.27 -13.19
CA ASN A 972 36.08 4.53 -13.77
C ASN A 972 37.16 4.03 -12.78
N LEU A 973 36.82 3.82 -11.50
CA LEU A 973 37.74 3.22 -10.52
C LEU A 973 38.16 1.81 -10.93
N ASN A 974 39.47 1.58 -11.07
CA ASN A 974 40.07 0.28 -11.38
C ASN A 974 40.33 -0.56 -10.11
N GLU A 975 40.65 -1.85 -10.28
CA GLU A 975 40.93 -2.78 -9.16
C GLU A 975 42.09 -2.33 -8.24
N GLN A 976 42.99 -1.48 -8.74
CA GLN A 976 44.14 -0.94 -7.99
C GLN A 976 43.76 0.20 -7.03
N ASN A 977 42.58 0.81 -7.17
CA ASN A 977 42.04 1.83 -6.28
C ASN A 977 40.86 1.26 -5.49
N PRO A 978 41.09 0.35 -4.52
CA PRO A 978 40.03 -0.39 -3.88
C PRO A 978 39.03 0.56 -3.21
N LYS A 979 37.74 0.32 -3.43
CA LYS A 979 36.61 1.08 -2.84
C LYS A 979 36.73 1.25 -1.32
N GLY A 980 37.47 0.37 -0.63
CA GLY A 980 37.80 0.46 0.78
C GLY A 980 38.77 1.58 1.19
N MET A 981 39.34 2.35 0.26
CA MET A 981 40.21 3.50 0.56
C MET A 981 39.44 4.77 0.91
N PHE A 982 38.21 4.94 0.44
CA PHE A 982 37.41 6.16 0.69
C PHE A 982 36.59 6.09 1.97
N VAL A 983 37.08 5.41 3.01
CA VAL A 983 36.36 5.32 4.29
C VAL A 983 36.13 6.70 4.91
N LYS A 984 35.13 6.79 5.76
CA LYS A 984 34.83 8.00 6.53
C LYS A 984 36.06 8.46 7.33
N GLY A 985 36.45 9.72 7.18
CA GLY A 985 37.66 10.34 7.75
C GLY A 985 38.88 10.34 6.82
N PHE A 986 38.78 9.72 5.64
CA PHE A 986 39.88 9.66 4.68
C PHE A 986 40.08 10.99 3.95
N LYS A 987 41.34 11.43 3.83
CA LYS A 987 41.73 12.67 3.12
C LYS A 987 42.38 12.38 1.77
N PHE A 988 42.01 13.17 0.77
CA PHE A 988 42.57 13.08 -0.57
C PHE A 988 42.47 14.43 -1.27
N SER A 989 43.20 14.59 -2.37
CA SER A 989 43.12 15.79 -3.20
C SER A 989 42.67 15.44 -4.62
N ILE A 990 41.99 16.38 -5.26
CA ILE A 990 41.58 16.28 -6.67
C ILE A 990 42.32 17.35 -7.46
N ILE A 991 43.08 16.93 -8.46
CA ILE A 991 43.70 17.80 -9.46
C ILE A 991 42.64 18.17 -10.50
N SER A 992 42.60 19.44 -10.88
CA SER A 992 41.65 19.99 -11.85
C SER A 992 40.20 19.64 -11.49
N PRO A 993 39.70 20.04 -10.30
CA PRO A 993 38.38 19.64 -9.84
C PRO A 993 37.30 20.10 -10.81
N TYR A 994 36.36 19.19 -11.08
CA TYR A 994 35.27 19.41 -12.01
C TYR A 994 33.97 19.64 -11.24
N MET A 995 33.53 20.90 -11.23
CA MET A 995 32.19 21.27 -10.74
C MET A 995 31.17 20.99 -11.84
N ARG A 996 30.25 20.07 -11.56
CA ARG A 996 29.18 19.69 -12.45
C ARG A 996 27.84 20.16 -11.89
N LEU A 997 27.06 20.83 -12.74
CA LEU A 997 25.65 21.11 -12.49
C LEU A 997 24.78 20.18 -13.35
N PRO A 998 24.20 19.11 -12.77
CA PRO A 998 23.29 18.22 -13.48
C PRO A 998 21.92 18.89 -13.67
N ASN A 999 21.05 18.27 -14.48
CA ASN A 999 19.69 18.76 -14.73
C ASN A 999 18.80 18.80 -13.46
N ASP A 1000 19.19 18.08 -12.41
CA ASP A 1000 18.53 18.13 -11.09
C ASP A 1000 18.84 19.43 -10.32
N GLY A 1001 19.71 20.29 -10.87
CA GLY A 1001 20.07 21.59 -10.30
C GLY A 1001 20.92 21.50 -9.04
N VAL A 1002 21.43 20.31 -8.68
CA VAL A 1002 22.25 20.12 -7.47
C VAL A 1002 23.73 20.05 -7.84
N PRO A 1003 24.53 21.07 -7.51
CA PRO A 1003 25.94 21.12 -7.86
C PRO A 1003 26.73 20.03 -7.12
N GLN A 1004 27.53 19.28 -7.86
CA GLN A 1004 28.36 18.20 -7.34
C GLN A 1004 29.74 18.19 -7.99
N ILE A 1005 30.72 17.65 -7.27
CA ILE A 1005 32.02 17.36 -7.85
C ILE A 1005 31.94 16.04 -8.61
N ARG A 1006 32.48 16.04 -9.81
CA ARG A 1006 32.60 14.84 -10.64
C ARG A 1006 34.08 14.51 -10.84
N VAL A 1007 34.42 13.24 -10.79
CA VAL A 1007 35.75 12.74 -11.18
C VAL A 1007 35.58 11.69 -12.26
N ASP A 1008 36.06 11.99 -13.47
CA ASP A 1008 35.99 11.08 -14.62
C ASP A 1008 37.24 10.22 -14.74
N ASP A 1009 38.41 10.80 -14.42
CA ASP A 1009 39.71 10.17 -14.49
C ASP A 1009 40.28 10.00 -13.07
N PRO A 1010 40.31 8.78 -12.51
CA PRO A 1010 40.87 8.52 -11.19
C PRO A 1010 42.34 8.90 -11.03
N ALA A 1011 43.11 9.06 -12.12
CA ALA A 1011 44.50 9.52 -12.06
C ALA A 1011 44.63 10.98 -11.53
N THR A 1012 43.52 11.73 -11.51
CA THR A 1012 43.47 13.07 -10.91
C THR A 1012 43.41 13.06 -9.38
N LEU A 1013 43.27 11.89 -8.75
CA LEU A 1013 43.20 11.74 -7.31
C LEU A 1013 44.60 11.55 -6.71
N ILE A 1014 44.93 12.37 -5.71
CA ILE A 1014 46.11 12.18 -4.87
C ILE A 1014 45.65 11.68 -3.49
N PHE A 1015 46.00 10.44 -3.17
CA PHE A 1015 45.66 9.84 -1.88
C PHE A 1015 46.62 10.29 -0.77
N SER A 1016 46.07 10.74 0.37
CA SER A 1016 46.85 11.02 1.56
C SER A 1016 46.94 9.78 2.45
N PRO A 1017 48.08 9.51 3.12
CA PRO A 1017 48.17 8.43 4.10
C PRO A 1017 47.43 8.73 5.41
N LYS A 1018 46.90 9.95 5.59
CA LYS A 1018 46.25 10.39 6.83
C LYS A 1018 44.75 10.10 6.82
N ILE A 1019 44.30 9.30 7.80
CA ILE A 1019 42.89 9.04 8.09
C ILE A 1019 42.57 9.66 9.44
N GLU A 1020 41.60 10.57 9.47
CA GLU A 1020 41.06 11.06 10.74
C GLU A 1020 40.20 9.98 11.38
N GLN A 1021 40.69 9.43 12.49
CA GLN A 1021 39.95 8.45 13.26
C GLN A 1021 38.90 9.14 14.14
N ASP A 1022 37.82 8.41 14.39
CA ASP A 1022 36.81 8.80 15.37
C ASP A 1022 36.14 10.15 15.08
N ILE A 1023 35.89 10.46 13.81
CA ILE A 1023 35.19 11.70 13.43
C ILE A 1023 33.70 11.68 13.82
N CYS A 1024 33.16 12.84 14.18
CA CYS A 1024 31.74 13.00 14.45
C CYS A 1024 30.91 12.72 13.18
N SER A 1025 29.85 11.93 13.29
CA SER A 1025 28.98 11.60 12.18
C SER A 1025 28.19 12.77 11.60
N PHE A 1026 28.17 13.91 12.27
CA PHE A 1026 27.41 15.08 11.86
C PHE A 1026 28.32 16.26 11.50
N CYS A 1027 29.10 16.75 12.47
CA CYS A 1027 29.97 17.92 12.26
C CYS A 1027 31.40 17.57 11.79
N ALA A 1028 31.70 16.28 11.59
CA ALA A 1028 33.01 15.77 11.18
C ALA A 1028 34.18 16.11 12.12
N THR A 1029 33.94 16.58 13.35
CA THR A 1029 35.03 16.87 14.31
C THR A 1029 35.75 15.58 14.73
N PRO A 1030 37.09 15.51 14.64
CA PRO A 1030 37.87 14.34 15.04
C PRO A 1030 37.84 14.10 16.56
N ASN A 1031 38.31 12.93 17.00
CA ASN A 1031 38.41 12.54 18.41
C ASN A 1031 37.06 12.55 19.17
N SER A 1032 35.97 12.24 18.47
CA SER A 1032 34.63 12.16 19.03
C SER A 1032 34.46 10.92 19.93
N LYS A 1033 33.96 11.14 21.15
CA LYS A 1033 33.89 10.10 22.20
C LYS A 1033 32.51 9.50 22.38
N LEU A 1034 31.44 10.29 22.19
CA LEU A 1034 30.07 9.83 22.38
C LEU A 1034 29.70 8.84 21.26
N ARG A 1035 29.04 7.73 21.59
CA ARG A 1035 28.69 6.68 20.62
C ARG A 1035 27.19 6.44 20.55
N CYS A 1036 26.68 6.21 19.35
CA CYS A 1036 25.36 5.63 19.14
C CYS A 1036 25.33 4.21 19.73
N LYS A 1037 24.30 3.91 20.52
CA LYS A 1037 24.14 2.61 21.18
C LYS A 1037 23.88 1.45 20.21
N LYS A 1038 23.37 1.74 19.00
CA LYS A 1038 23.03 0.74 17.97
C LYS A 1038 24.16 0.54 16.96
N CYS A 1039 24.48 1.56 16.15
CA CYS A 1039 25.36 1.43 14.99
C CYS A 1039 26.82 1.89 15.20
N LYS A 1040 27.24 2.17 16.44
CA LYS A 1040 28.60 2.62 16.82
C LYS A 1040 29.09 3.95 16.20
N ALA A 1041 28.23 4.69 15.52
CA ALA A 1041 28.52 6.06 15.05
C ALA A 1041 28.99 6.97 16.19
N ARG A 1042 29.91 7.90 15.91
CA ARG A 1042 30.52 8.75 16.93
C ARG A 1042 30.06 10.20 16.87
N TYR A 1043 30.04 10.88 18.01
CA TYR A 1043 29.62 12.27 18.15
C TYR A 1043 30.52 13.03 19.11
N CYS A 1044 30.73 14.32 18.84
CA CYS A 1044 31.47 15.19 19.74
C CYS A 1044 30.65 15.52 21.01
N GLY A 1045 29.32 15.46 20.93
CA GLY A 1045 28.40 15.67 22.04
C GLY A 1045 26.95 15.28 21.71
N SER A 1046 26.07 15.35 22.71
CA SER A 1046 24.65 14.97 22.59
C SER A 1046 23.88 15.82 21.58
N VAL A 1047 24.26 17.10 21.43
CA VAL A 1047 23.65 18.02 20.47
C VAL A 1047 23.83 17.51 19.04
N CYS A 1048 25.06 17.20 18.63
CA CYS A 1048 25.31 16.63 17.30
C CYS A 1048 24.60 15.28 17.11
N GLN A 1049 24.52 14.43 18.14
CA GLN A 1049 23.77 13.18 18.04
C GLN A 1049 22.27 13.42 17.79
N MET A 1050 21.68 14.41 18.47
CA MET A 1050 20.27 14.75 18.31
C MET A 1050 19.98 15.32 16.92
N HIS A 1051 20.80 16.26 16.43
CA HIS A 1051 20.63 16.83 15.08
C HIS A 1051 20.90 15.79 13.99
N ASP A 1052 21.88 14.91 14.19
CA ASP A 1052 22.14 13.81 13.26
C ASP A 1052 20.90 12.89 13.13
N TRP A 1053 20.26 12.60 14.26
CA TRP A 1053 19.04 11.78 14.31
C TRP A 1053 17.83 12.47 13.68
N LYS A 1054 17.56 13.73 14.05
CA LYS A 1054 16.35 14.45 13.65
C LYS A 1054 16.44 14.99 12.22
N GLU A 1055 17.58 15.55 11.84
CA GLU A 1055 17.71 16.37 10.63
C GLU A 1055 18.56 15.68 9.56
N ALA A 1056 19.77 15.23 9.90
CA ALA A 1056 20.69 14.63 8.92
C ALA A 1056 20.44 13.14 8.62
N GLY A 1057 19.34 12.55 9.10
CA GLY A 1057 18.88 11.23 8.67
C GLY A 1057 19.66 10.04 9.23
N HIS A 1058 20.27 10.13 10.41
CA HIS A 1058 20.99 9.01 11.03
C HIS A 1058 20.14 7.74 11.17
N LYS A 1059 18.82 7.88 11.35
CA LYS A 1059 17.86 6.77 11.43
C LYS A 1059 17.98 5.80 10.25
N PHE A 1060 18.28 6.29 9.05
CA PHE A 1060 18.42 5.48 7.84
C PHE A 1060 19.61 4.52 7.90
N LEU A 1061 20.70 4.92 8.57
CA LEU A 1061 21.89 4.09 8.74
C LEU A 1061 21.82 3.21 9.99
N CYS A 1062 21.02 3.62 10.98
CA CYS A 1062 21.01 3.06 12.34
C CYS A 1062 19.96 1.96 12.55
N ILE A 1063 18.96 1.88 11.68
CA ILE A 1063 17.96 0.79 11.69
C ILE A 1063 18.51 -0.46 10.99
N ASN A 1064 19.45 -0.31 10.05
CA ASN A 1064 20.02 -1.38 9.24
C ASN A 1064 21.27 -2.07 9.86
N LYS A 1065 21.73 -1.62 11.05
CA LYS A 1065 22.87 -2.17 11.81
C LYS A 1065 22.46 -2.37 13.27
#